data_AF-A0A9J6BBI7-F1
#
_entry.id   AF-A0A9J6BBI7-F1
#
_cell.length_a   1.000
_cell.length_b   1.000
_cell.length_c   1.000
_cell.angle_alpha   90.00
_cell.angle_beta   90.00
_cell.angle_gamma   90.00
#
_symmetry.space_group_name_H-M   'P 1'
#
loop_
_entity.id
_entity.type
_entity.pdbx_description
1 polymer ?
#
loop_
_entity_poly.entity_id
_entity_poly.type
_entity_poly.pdbx_seq_one_letter_code
_entity_poly.pdbx_strand_id
1 'polypeptide(L)'
;MSSIDVNTLSESMRHFGTADYTVFVAMLLFSSLVGLYFGYKDHKTSKENKRNGIDDDTANYLVGGRNMQVIPVALSLVASFVSGITLLGTSTEIYLYGSQYSIFLIAIVIAAFIVHHTIIPVLHELEITSTYQYLEARFNRELRLYGSISYMMIQMMWLPIIIYVPALAFNQTTGVNIHIITPISMFICIVYTSIGGIKAVIWTDVLQITLMYGTLTLIAVKGTIAIGGLEVLIERNIKGERFEPVIFDLDPTIRHSFWTLVVGGSIWYLNINGINQSMVQRYLSLRTIKRAQIGAALFSAGVMLMISLCIYNGFVLFAMYHDCDPLKTKLAKAKDQLLPLLAIETLKDFPGLTGVFVAGVFSAALSSASTGLNSMAAVILVDFCGHFNLSKTQTAVILRGTVIVLGVIAVLLVYVVERLGTVLQLAMIIPSATNGPLLGVFFIGSLIPWIGGKATLWGVITGAVTMTSIIVKAQIESMRGKIKFPLKPVFTDGCTYNFTATNITSEVVETGSKHIYHMSYLYYTIFGTILVIIVSSLLSLVFGFQDPRKVDRRLVAPFMRKYIEFENQNVRNENLEYEATKKNLKIENFTTRQDFEKADEIDELKDFREKFQLPSDVIYFIGNSLGPCAVNTQEIISKFITDNWIKNSSSAEFHQTPLKVGEKIGKIIGAEKDETIVCDSTSVNIFKALGTALKIQKLKNPNRRVILLEKQNFPSDNYIVQGLVNFLSAENYKIEKFEDEKELEKILSTEITVLLLSHVSYRTGKLFDMKIITKMAHDFGVLIIWDLCHSVGAVPINLTESNVDFAVGCTYKYLNCGPGAPAFFYVNKRHQNVVWQPLAGWYGHEEPFKMKSNYEPARNIQQFLTGTGEIFHMSIVENSIEILLKADIKKMRKKSLLLGDLFINLLNEKCSSLKLLTPLEHEKRGSHLSFEHENAYNISVMINKRGICGNFRFPNILRFAMTSLYLRFVDIWDTVEIISDIVNNFEIYKNLAEKL
;
A
#
# COMPACT_ATOMS: atom_id res chain seq x y z
N MET A 1 -30.34 55.78 -38.83
CA MET A 1 -29.83 55.48 -37.47
C MET A 1 -28.33 55.32 -37.60
N SER A 2 -27.56 56.20 -36.96
CA SER A 2 -26.10 56.10 -36.93
C SER A 2 -25.71 54.77 -36.28
N SER A 3 -25.03 53.89 -37.03
CA SER A 3 -24.50 52.63 -36.51
C SER A 3 -23.55 52.92 -35.34
N ILE A 4 -23.79 52.26 -34.21
CA ILE A 4 -22.99 52.38 -32.99
C ILE A 4 -21.60 51.78 -33.28
N ASP A 5 -20.53 52.40 -32.76
CA ASP A 5 -19.15 51.87 -32.86
C ASP A 5 -18.96 50.65 -31.94
N VAL A 6 -18.11 49.69 -32.32
CA VAL A 6 -17.84 48.48 -31.50
C VAL A 6 -17.42 48.80 -30.07
N ASN A 7 -16.62 49.85 -29.85
CA ASN A 7 -16.17 50.17 -28.50
C ASN A 7 -17.34 50.70 -27.65
N THR A 8 -18.17 51.55 -28.24
CA THR A 8 -19.39 52.06 -27.59
C THR A 8 -20.40 50.94 -27.32
N LEU A 9 -20.55 50.00 -28.26
CA LEU A 9 -21.38 48.81 -28.07
C LEU A 9 -20.83 47.95 -26.93
N SER A 10 -19.53 47.64 -26.93
CA SER A 10 -18.87 46.88 -25.87
C SER A 10 -19.05 47.53 -24.50
N GLU A 11 -18.92 48.86 -24.40
CA GLU A 11 -19.16 49.59 -23.16
C GLU A 11 -20.64 49.55 -22.74
N SER A 12 -21.57 49.70 -23.67
CA SER A 12 -23.02 49.61 -23.39
C SER A 12 -23.46 48.20 -22.95
N MET A 13 -22.76 47.16 -23.39
CA MET A 13 -23.01 45.78 -22.97
C MET A 13 -22.46 45.47 -21.57
N ARG A 14 -21.54 46.29 -21.03
CA ARG A 14 -21.02 46.12 -19.66
C ARG A 14 -22.05 46.57 -18.63
N HIS A 15 -23.03 45.71 -18.36
CA HIS A 15 -24.01 45.94 -17.30
C HIS A 15 -23.81 44.89 -16.19
N PHE A 16 -23.23 45.31 -15.07
CA PHE A 16 -23.15 44.51 -13.85
C PHE A 16 -23.80 45.30 -12.71
N GLY A 17 -25.06 44.96 -12.42
CA GLY A 17 -25.91 45.70 -11.51
C GLY A 17 -25.60 45.45 -10.04
N THR A 18 -26.29 46.17 -9.15
CA THR A 18 -26.20 45.96 -7.70
C THR A 18 -26.59 44.54 -7.29
N ALA A 19 -27.58 43.94 -7.95
CA ALA A 19 -27.98 42.55 -7.74
C ALA A 19 -26.85 41.58 -8.09
N ASP A 20 -26.15 41.79 -9.22
CA ASP A 20 -25.04 40.95 -9.65
C ASP A 20 -23.84 41.02 -8.68
N TYR A 21 -23.47 42.24 -8.26
CA TYR A 21 -22.46 42.44 -7.22
C TYR A 21 -22.85 41.77 -5.91
N THR A 22 -24.13 41.84 -5.52
CA THR A 22 -24.62 41.22 -4.28
C THR A 22 -24.45 39.69 -4.32
N VAL A 23 -24.84 39.04 -5.42
CA VAL A 23 -24.67 37.59 -5.61
C VAL A 23 -23.19 37.21 -5.60
N PHE A 24 -22.35 37.95 -6.32
CA PHE A 24 -20.92 37.69 -6.39
C PHE A 24 -20.23 37.82 -5.02
N VAL A 25 -20.48 38.92 -4.30
CA VAL A 25 -19.92 39.15 -2.96
C VAL A 25 -20.46 38.14 -1.95
N ALA A 26 -21.74 37.76 -2.03
CA ALA A 26 -22.31 36.74 -1.17
C ALA A 26 -21.60 35.38 -1.35
N MET A 27 -21.27 34.98 -2.58
CA MET A 27 -20.51 33.76 -2.84
C MET A 27 -19.11 33.79 -2.19
N LEU A 28 -18.40 34.92 -2.29
CA LEU A 28 -17.07 35.09 -1.70
C LEU A 28 -17.10 35.05 -0.17
N LEU A 29 -18.07 35.74 0.43
CA LEU A 29 -18.27 35.73 1.88
C LEU A 29 -18.66 34.33 2.37
N PHE A 30 -19.56 33.66 1.66
CA PHE A 30 -19.99 32.31 2.02
C PHE A 30 -18.85 31.29 1.97
N SER A 31 -18.02 31.34 0.92
CA SER A 31 -16.80 30.49 0.82
C SER A 31 -15.84 30.74 2.00
N SER A 32 -15.68 32.01 2.40
CA SER A 32 -14.84 32.39 3.54
C SER A 32 -15.41 31.88 4.89
N LEU A 33 -16.73 32.03 5.09
CA LEU A 33 -17.42 31.61 6.31
C LEU A 33 -17.36 30.09 6.53
N VAL A 34 -17.52 29.30 5.46
CA VAL A 34 -17.39 27.83 5.54
C VAL A 34 -15.99 27.44 6.00
N GLY A 35 -14.95 28.07 5.43
CA GLY A 35 -13.57 27.80 5.85
C GLY A 35 -13.29 28.18 7.31
N LEU A 36 -13.81 29.32 7.76
CA LEU A 36 -13.71 29.74 9.17
C LEU A 36 -14.46 28.79 10.11
N TYR A 37 -15.67 28.34 9.73
CA TYR A 37 -16.48 27.42 10.51
C TYR A 37 -15.77 26.08 10.75
N PHE A 38 -15.24 25.45 9.69
CA PHE A 38 -14.54 24.18 9.82
C PHE A 38 -13.21 24.34 10.56
N GLY A 39 -12.48 25.44 10.35
CA GLY A 39 -11.28 25.76 11.13
C GLY A 39 -11.57 25.90 12.63
N TYR A 40 -12.68 26.56 13.00
CA TYR A 40 -13.10 26.67 14.40
C TYR A 40 -13.52 25.31 14.99
N LYS A 41 -14.31 24.54 14.25
CA LYS A 41 -14.80 23.22 14.69
C LYS A 41 -13.65 22.25 14.92
N ASP A 42 -12.71 22.14 13.98
CA ASP A 42 -11.54 21.27 14.13
C ASP A 42 -10.65 21.73 15.29
N HIS A 43 -10.49 23.03 15.53
CA HIS A 43 -9.76 23.54 16.69
C HIS A 43 -10.43 23.17 18.03
N LYS A 44 -11.77 23.15 18.09
CA LYS A 44 -12.52 22.69 19.27
C LYS A 44 -12.37 21.19 19.50
N THR A 45 -12.52 20.39 18.44
CA THR A 45 -12.38 18.92 18.49
C THR A 45 -10.96 18.49 18.82
N SER A 46 -9.93 19.20 18.31
CA SER A 46 -8.53 18.98 18.67
C SER A 46 -8.28 19.24 20.18
N LYS A 47 -8.86 20.31 20.74
CA LYS A 47 -8.81 20.56 22.20
C LYS A 47 -9.48 19.47 23.03
N GLU A 48 -10.57 18.87 22.55
CA GLU A 48 -11.27 17.76 23.22
C GLU A 48 -10.49 16.43 23.10
N ASN A 49 -9.99 16.09 21.91
CA ASN A 49 -9.16 14.90 21.70
C ASN A 49 -7.85 14.95 22.51
N LYS A 50 -7.29 16.15 22.68
CA LYS A 50 -6.11 16.40 23.54
C LYS A 50 -6.37 16.09 25.02
N ARG A 51 -7.62 16.21 25.50
CA ARG A 51 -8.00 15.78 26.87
C ARG A 51 -8.10 14.26 27.00
N ASN A 52 -8.27 13.55 25.89
CA ASN A 52 -8.49 12.10 25.85
C ASN A 52 -7.25 11.29 25.41
N GLY A 53 -6.08 11.94 25.23
CA GLY A 53 -4.82 11.26 24.90
C GLY A 53 -4.72 10.71 23.47
N ILE A 54 -5.58 11.15 22.54
CA ILE A 54 -5.58 10.72 21.13
C ILE A 54 -4.85 11.78 20.29
N ASP A 55 -3.74 11.41 19.65
CA ASP A 55 -2.81 12.34 19.00
C ASP A 55 -2.87 12.25 17.46
N ASP A 56 -3.68 13.10 16.80
CA ASP A 56 -3.88 13.03 15.33
C ASP A 56 -4.14 14.41 14.63
N ASP A 57 -3.54 15.51 15.08
CA ASP A 57 -3.82 16.84 14.52
C ASP A 57 -3.35 17.00 13.06
N THR A 58 -2.22 16.40 12.69
CA THR A 58 -1.61 16.58 11.34
C THR A 58 -2.34 15.75 10.28
N ALA A 59 -2.74 14.50 10.56
CA ALA A 59 -3.52 13.71 9.59
C ALA A 59 -4.95 14.26 9.45
N ASN A 60 -5.51 14.87 10.50
CA ASN A 60 -6.76 15.62 10.40
C ASN A 60 -6.67 16.81 9.45
N TYR A 61 -5.57 17.58 9.49
CA TYR A 61 -5.38 18.72 8.60
C TYR A 61 -5.13 18.30 7.14
N LEU A 62 -4.30 17.27 6.92
CA LEU A 62 -3.83 16.87 5.59
C LEU A 62 -4.77 15.90 4.88
N VAL A 63 -5.38 14.94 5.58
CA VAL A 63 -6.21 13.88 4.96
C VAL A 63 -7.58 13.74 5.64
N GLY A 64 -7.97 14.68 6.50
CA GLY A 64 -9.29 14.70 7.13
C GLY A 64 -9.53 13.52 8.09
N GLY A 65 -8.48 12.94 8.66
CA GLY A 65 -8.57 11.76 9.53
C GLY A 65 -9.03 10.48 8.81
N ARG A 66 -8.95 10.47 7.47
CA ARG A 66 -9.31 9.33 6.59
C ARG A 66 -10.74 8.79 6.78
N ASN A 67 -11.66 9.65 7.20
CA ASN A 67 -13.05 9.28 7.46
C ASN A 67 -14.05 10.17 6.70
N MET A 68 -13.63 10.71 5.56
CA MET A 68 -14.50 11.54 4.73
C MET A 68 -15.60 10.71 4.06
N GLN A 69 -16.70 11.38 3.73
CA GLN A 69 -17.80 10.77 2.99
C GLN A 69 -17.53 10.80 1.47
N VAL A 70 -18.02 9.79 0.76
CA VAL A 70 -17.73 9.59 -0.67
C VAL A 70 -18.26 10.73 -1.55
N ILE A 71 -19.50 11.18 -1.33
CA ILE A 71 -20.15 12.19 -2.17
C ILE A 71 -19.44 13.56 -2.07
N PRO A 72 -19.18 14.12 -0.86
CA PRO A 72 -18.42 15.36 -0.74
C PRO A 72 -17.04 15.30 -1.41
N VAL A 73 -16.32 14.18 -1.23
CA VAL A 73 -15.01 13.99 -1.86
C VAL A 73 -15.11 13.94 -3.38
N ALA A 74 -16.08 13.22 -3.94
CA ALA A 74 -16.30 13.15 -5.38
C ALA A 74 -16.64 14.52 -5.98
N LEU A 75 -17.57 15.27 -5.37
CA LEU A 75 -17.92 16.62 -5.81
C LEU A 75 -16.73 17.58 -5.71
N SER A 76 -15.94 17.47 -4.65
CA SER A 76 -14.72 18.26 -4.47
C SER A 76 -13.65 17.95 -5.52
N LEU A 77 -13.48 16.67 -5.89
CA LEU A 77 -12.62 16.27 -7.01
C LEU A 77 -13.09 16.90 -8.32
N VAL A 78 -14.40 16.91 -8.60
CA VAL A 78 -14.95 17.55 -9.81
C VAL A 78 -14.67 19.04 -9.80
N ALA A 79 -14.97 19.74 -8.70
CA ALA A 79 -14.73 21.18 -8.57
C ALA A 79 -13.25 21.56 -8.76
N SER A 80 -12.35 20.73 -8.24
CA SER A 80 -10.91 20.95 -8.36
C SER A 80 -10.36 20.70 -9.76
N PHE A 81 -10.99 19.82 -10.53
CA PHE A 81 -10.62 19.58 -11.92
C PHE A 81 -11.19 20.64 -12.85
N VAL A 82 -12.45 21.03 -12.60
CA VAL A 82 -13.18 21.98 -13.42
C VAL A 82 -12.72 23.38 -13.03
N SER A 83 -11.68 23.88 -13.71
CA SER A 83 -11.21 25.26 -13.57
C SER A 83 -11.97 26.20 -14.51
N GLY A 84 -11.75 27.51 -14.36
CA GLY A 84 -12.21 28.49 -15.34
C GLY A 84 -11.71 28.21 -16.76
N ILE A 85 -10.55 27.56 -16.90
CA ILE A 85 -9.98 27.13 -18.19
C ILE A 85 -10.88 26.07 -18.83
N THR A 86 -11.32 25.06 -18.07
CA THR A 86 -12.23 24.02 -18.57
C THR A 86 -13.57 24.64 -18.97
N LEU A 87 -14.10 25.53 -18.13
CA LEU A 87 -15.40 26.17 -18.30
C LEU A 87 -15.48 27.06 -19.56
N LEU A 88 -14.56 28.02 -19.68
CA LEU A 88 -14.54 28.98 -20.79
C LEU A 88 -13.85 28.40 -22.03
N GLY A 89 -12.74 27.68 -21.82
CA GLY A 89 -11.90 27.16 -22.89
C GLY A 89 -12.56 26.04 -23.69
N THR A 90 -13.25 25.09 -23.04
CA THR A 90 -13.92 23.99 -23.77
C THR A 90 -15.03 24.52 -24.69
N SER A 91 -15.83 25.46 -24.21
CA SER A 91 -16.90 26.08 -25.01
C SER A 91 -16.31 26.85 -26.21
N THR A 92 -15.19 27.55 -25.97
CA THR A 92 -14.42 28.26 -27.01
C THR A 92 -13.80 27.30 -28.03
N GLU A 93 -13.36 26.12 -27.60
CA GLU A 93 -12.79 25.10 -28.47
C GLU A 93 -13.83 24.61 -29.49
N ILE A 94 -15.06 24.34 -29.05
CA ILE A 94 -16.17 23.95 -29.94
C ILE A 94 -16.51 25.08 -30.93
N TYR A 95 -16.54 26.34 -30.47
CA TYR A 95 -16.81 27.48 -31.33
C TYR A 95 -15.81 27.61 -32.50
N LEU A 96 -14.52 27.43 -32.20
CA LEU A 96 -13.42 27.66 -33.13
C LEU A 96 -13.05 26.45 -33.99
N TYR A 97 -13.12 25.24 -33.43
CA TYR A 97 -12.57 24.03 -34.06
C TYR A 97 -13.60 22.92 -34.30
N GLY A 98 -14.77 22.97 -33.67
CA GLY A 98 -15.87 22.02 -33.91
C GLY A 98 -15.98 20.89 -32.88
N SER A 99 -16.81 19.90 -33.21
CA SER A 99 -17.27 18.85 -32.29
C SER A 99 -16.28 17.72 -32.03
N GLN A 100 -15.14 17.60 -32.74
CA GLN A 100 -14.16 16.52 -32.51
C GLN A 100 -13.80 16.35 -31.03
N TYR A 101 -13.63 17.44 -30.29
CA TYR A 101 -13.23 17.42 -28.88
C TYR A 101 -14.17 16.59 -27.99
N SER A 102 -15.42 16.35 -28.41
CA SER A 102 -16.38 15.50 -27.70
C SER A 102 -15.90 14.05 -27.52
N ILE A 103 -15.04 13.56 -28.41
CA ILE A 103 -14.42 12.22 -28.32
C ILE A 103 -13.57 12.09 -27.05
N PHE A 104 -13.08 13.20 -26.49
CA PHE A 104 -12.34 13.22 -25.22
C PHE A 104 -13.12 12.58 -24.05
N LEU A 105 -14.45 12.52 -24.12
CA LEU A 105 -15.28 11.83 -23.13
C LEU A 105 -14.97 10.32 -23.06
N ILE A 106 -14.62 9.69 -24.18
CA ILE A 106 -14.18 8.28 -24.21
C ILE A 106 -12.85 8.13 -23.47
N ALA A 107 -11.96 9.11 -23.65
CA ALA A 107 -10.63 9.12 -23.05
C ALA A 107 -10.69 9.13 -21.51
N ILE A 108 -11.66 9.86 -20.95
CA ILE A 108 -11.94 9.91 -19.51
C ILE A 108 -12.34 8.53 -18.96
N VAL A 109 -13.21 7.79 -19.68
CA VAL A 109 -13.67 6.46 -19.25
C VAL A 109 -12.50 5.47 -19.19
N ILE A 110 -11.66 5.45 -20.23
CA ILE A 110 -10.49 4.55 -20.29
C ILE A 110 -9.52 4.85 -19.14
N ALA A 111 -9.20 6.13 -18.93
CA ALA A 111 -8.30 6.54 -17.87
C ALA A 111 -8.87 6.25 -16.46
N ALA A 112 -10.17 6.47 -16.25
CA ALA A 112 -10.86 6.13 -15.01
C ALA A 112 -10.78 4.62 -14.70
N PHE A 113 -10.92 3.78 -15.73
CA PHE A 113 -10.76 2.32 -15.60
C PHE A 113 -9.35 1.94 -15.15
N ILE A 114 -8.32 2.56 -15.72
CA ILE A 114 -6.91 2.32 -15.34
C ILE A 114 -6.67 2.74 -13.88
N VAL A 115 -7.14 3.93 -13.48
CA VAL A 115 -7.00 4.43 -12.11
C VAL A 115 -7.67 3.49 -11.10
N HIS A 116 -8.89 3.03 -11.41
CA HIS A 116 -9.68 2.15 -10.55
C HIS A 116 -8.97 0.83 -10.24
N HIS A 117 -8.36 0.19 -11.25
CA HIS A 117 -7.79 -1.15 -11.13
C HIS A 117 -6.30 -1.17 -10.81
N THR A 118 -5.59 -0.08 -11.11
CA THR A 118 -4.12 -0.03 -11.00
C THR A 118 -3.67 0.92 -9.89
N ILE A 119 -4.03 2.20 -10.00
CA ILE A 119 -3.40 3.24 -9.19
C ILE A 119 -4.00 3.33 -7.78
N ILE A 120 -5.33 3.36 -7.66
CA ILE A 120 -5.99 3.45 -6.35
C ILE A 120 -5.62 2.29 -5.42
N PRO A 121 -5.64 1.02 -5.86
CA PRO A 121 -5.26 -0.10 -4.99
C PRO A 121 -3.83 0.00 -4.47
N VAL A 122 -2.88 0.42 -5.32
CA VAL A 122 -1.47 0.56 -4.94
C VAL A 122 -1.28 1.68 -3.92
N LEU A 123 -1.81 2.87 -4.18
CA LEU A 123 -1.58 4.03 -3.31
C LEU A 123 -2.35 3.95 -1.99
N HIS A 124 -3.56 3.36 -2.00
CA HIS A 124 -4.40 3.25 -0.80
C HIS A 124 -3.86 2.23 0.21
N GLU A 125 -3.30 1.09 -0.25
CA GLU A 125 -2.66 0.08 0.61
C GLU A 125 -1.41 0.59 1.35
N LEU A 126 -0.77 1.66 0.87
CA LEU A 126 0.46 2.21 1.44
C LEU A 126 0.22 3.26 2.52
N GLU A 127 -1.01 3.77 2.64
CA GLU A 127 -1.36 4.74 3.67
C GLU A 127 -0.42 5.98 3.69
N ILE A 128 -0.01 6.45 2.53
CA ILE A 128 0.88 7.61 2.37
C ILE A 128 0.10 8.93 2.38
N THR A 129 0.80 10.05 2.56
CA THR A 129 0.21 11.41 2.53
C THR A 129 0.65 12.17 1.28
N SER A 130 1.92 12.02 0.88
CA SER A 130 2.41 12.47 -0.41
C SER A 130 2.46 11.28 -1.37
N THR A 131 1.91 11.49 -2.57
CA THR A 131 1.93 10.53 -3.69
C THR A 131 3.36 10.14 -4.05
N TYR A 132 4.34 11.01 -3.79
CA TYR A 132 5.75 10.78 -4.12
C TYR A 132 6.48 9.90 -3.10
N GLN A 133 5.92 9.64 -1.92
CA GLN A 133 6.45 8.63 -0.98
C GLN A 133 6.46 7.23 -1.60
N TYR A 134 5.51 6.95 -2.50
CA TYR A 134 5.52 5.73 -3.31
C TYR A 134 6.82 5.57 -4.12
N LEU A 135 7.35 6.67 -4.68
CA LEU A 135 8.58 6.63 -5.48
C LEU A 135 9.81 6.27 -4.64
N GLU A 136 9.87 6.73 -3.39
CA GLU A 136 10.93 6.34 -2.46
C GLU A 136 10.78 4.89 -2.02
N ALA A 137 9.57 4.46 -1.67
CA ALA A 137 9.31 3.08 -1.26
C ALA A 137 9.65 2.09 -2.39
N ARG A 138 9.39 2.46 -3.65
CA ARG A 138 9.67 1.62 -4.82
C ARG A 138 11.11 1.72 -5.31
N PHE A 139 11.72 2.88 -5.22
CA PHE A 139 13.05 3.12 -5.76
C PHE A 139 13.97 3.74 -4.69
N ASN A 140 13.97 5.06 -4.58
CA ASN A 140 14.89 5.81 -3.74
C ASN A 140 14.43 7.26 -3.54
N ARG A 141 15.09 7.97 -2.63
CA ARG A 141 14.76 9.34 -2.23
C ARG A 141 14.91 10.35 -3.37
N GLU A 142 15.86 10.12 -4.28
CA GLU A 142 16.10 10.99 -5.44
C GLU A 142 14.88 11.05 -6.36
N LEU A 143 14.23 9.91 -6.62
CA LEU A 143 13.01 9.85 -7.43
C LEU A 143 11.80 10.48 -6.72
N ARG A 144 11.72 10.36 -5.38
CA ARG A 144 10.72 11.11 -4.58
C ARG A 144 10.89 12.61 -4.75
N LEU A 145 12.12 13.13 -4.55
CA LEU A 145 12.41 14.56 -4.69
C LEU A 145 12.12 15.06 -6.12
N TYR A 146 12.48 14.28 -7.15
CA TYR A 146 12.12 14.62 -8.53
C TYR A 146 10.61 14.79 -8.71
N GLY A 147 9.81 13.84 -8.20
CA GLY A 147 8.35 13.90 -8.29
C GLY A 147 7.77 15.12 -7.58
N SER A 148 8.21 15.39 -6.35
CA SER A 148 7.77 16.53 -5.55
C SER A 148 8.13 17.87 -6.19
N ILE A 149 9.38 18.03 -6.66
CA ILE A 149 9.85 19.26 -7.32
C ILE A 149 9.10 19.49 -8.64
N SER A 150 8.96 18.44 -9.45
CA SER A 150 8.25 18.53 -10.74
C SER A 150 6.80 18.95 -10.54
N TYR A 151 6.12 18.37 -9.55
CA TYR A 151 4.75 18.75 -9.20
C TYR A 151 4.65 20.22 -8.75
N MET A 152 5.52 20.65 -7.83
CA MET A 152 5.51 22.04 -7.34
C MET A 152 5.75 23.02 -8.49
N MET A 153 6.70 22.74 -9.37
CA MET A 153 7.00 23.60 -10.52
C MET A 153 5.79 23.72 -11.47
N ILE A 154 5.15 22.60 -11.81
CA ILE A 154 3.95 22.58 -12.67
C ILE A 154 2.82 23.36 -12.02
N GLN A 155 2.54 23.09 -10.73
CA GLN A 155 1.46 23.75 -10.02
C GLN A 155 1.69 25.26 -9.93
N MET A 156 2.93 25.71 -9.72
CA MET A 156 3.26 27.14 -9.73
C MET A 156 3.16 27.80 -11.11
N MET A 157 3.35 27.04 -12.20
CA MET A 157 3.09 27.53 -13.56
C MET A 157 1.59 27.57 -13.90
N TRP A 158 0.81 26.63 -13.34
CA TRP A 158 -0.62 26.50 -13.62
C TRP A 158 -1.48 27.45 -12.78
N LEU A 159 -1.14 27.65 -11.50
CA LEU A 159 -1.91 28.46 -10.55
C LEU A 159 -2.20 29.90 -11.02
N PRO A 160 -1.25 30.66 -11.60
CA PRO A 160 -1.52 32.01 -12.12
C PRO A 160 -2.52 32.02 -13.28
N ILE A 161 -2.53 30.96 -14.10
CA ILE A 161 -3.45 30.81 -15.23
C ILE A 161 -4.89 30.65 -14.74
N ILE A 162 -5.09 29.82 -13.72
CA ILE A 162 -6.41 29.59 -13.09
C ILE A 162 -7.01 30.90 -12.57
N ILE A 163 -6.17 31.79 -12.05
CA ILE A 163 -6.59 33.05 -11.43
C ILE A 163 -6.84 34.12 -12.51
N TYR A 164 -6.08 34.09 -13.60
CA TYR A 164 -6.20 35.03 -14.71
C TYR A 164 -7.51 34.87 -15.48
N VAL A 165 -7.91 33.64 -15.82
CA VAL A 165 -9.14 33.37 -16.59
C VAL A 165 -10.44 33.94 -15.99
N PRO A 166 -10.79 33.71 -14.71
CA PRO A 166 -11.98 34.31 -14.11
C PRO A 166 -11.88 35.83 -14.04
N ALA A 167 -10.69 36.39 -13.86
CA ALA A 167 -10.48 37.84 -13.87
C ALA A 167 -10.74 38.44 -15.27
N LEU A 168 -10.42 37.71 -16.33
CA LEU A 168 -10.77 38.11 -17.70
C LEU A 168 -12.29 38.12 -17.92
N ALA A 169 -13.00 37.10 -17.41
CA ALA A 169 -14.46 37.08 -17.43
C ALA A 169 -15.06 38.25 -16.62
N PHE A 170 -14.52 38.54 -15.43
CA PHE A 170 -14.92 39.68 -14.60
C PHE A 170 -14.70 41.02 -15.29
N ASN A 171 -13.54 41.18 -15.94
CA ASN A 171 -13.21 42.39 -16.67
C ASN A 171 -14.17 42.60 -17.84
N GLN A 172 -14.55 41.53 -18.54
CA GLN A 172 -15.52 41.60 -19.63
C GLN A 172 -16.92 42.02 -19.16
N THR A 173 -17.34 41.58 -17.96
CA THR A 173 -18.67 41.89 -17.41
C THR A 173 -18.73 43.26 -16.71
N THR A 174 -17.67 43.65 -16.01
CA THR A 174 -17.67 44.84 -15.11
C THR A 174 -16.80 46.00 -15.59
N GLY A 175 -15.82 45.74 -16.46
CA GLY A 175 -14.77 46.69 -16.81
C GLY A 175 -13.65 46.85 -15.76
N VAL A 176 -13.75 46.20 -14.58
CA VAL A 176 -12.72 46.29 -13.53
C VAL A 176 -11.41 45.67 -14.00
N ASN A 177 -10.30 46.33 -13.71
CA ASN A 177 -8.97 45.87 -14.12
C ASN A 177 -8.63 44.50 -13.48
N ILE A 178 -8.07 43.60 -14.30
CA ILE A 178 -7.68 42.24 -13.89
C ILE A 178 -6.70 42.23 -12.70
N HIS A 179 -5.81 43.22 -12.60
CA HIS A 179 -4.80 43.32 -11.53
C HIS A 179 -5.39 43.80 -10.20
N ILE A 180 -6.65 44.24 -10.17
CA ILE A 180 -7.36 44.61 -8.93
C ILE A 180 -8.11 43.39 -8.39
N ILE A 181 -8.82 42.65 -9.25
CA ILE A 181 -9.64 41.52 -8.80
C ILE A 181 -8.82 40.26 -8.49
N THR A 182 -7.66 40.08 -9.15
CA THR A 182 -6.80 38.90 -8.93
C THR A 182 -6.18 38.85 -7.53
N PRO A 183 -5.59 39.92 -6.95
CA PRO A 183 -5.11 39.88 -5.57
C PRO A 183 -6.25 39.73 -4.56
N ILE A 184 -7.42 40.34 -4.79
CA ILE A 184 -8.58 40.24 -3.88
C ILE A 184 -9.07 38.79 -3.80
N SER A 185 -9.32 38.16 -4.94
CA SER A 185 -9.78 36.76 -4.99
C SER A 185 -8.75 35.80 -4.38
N MET A 186 -7.46 36.03 -4.62
CA MET A 186 -6.40 35.20 -4.03
C MET A 186 -6.22 35.42 -2.53
N PHE A 187 -6.35 36.64 -2.04
CA PHE A 187 -6.33 36.91 -0.61
C PHE A 187 -7.41 36.12 0.12
N ILE A 188 -8.64 36.15 -0.41
CA ILE A 188 -9.77 35.36 0.12
C ILE A 188 -9.42 33.87 0.10
N CYS A 189 -8.91 33.36 -1.03
CA CYS A 189 -8.47 31.97 -1.18
C CYS A 189 -7.45 31.56 -0.11
N ILE A 190 -6.41 32.36 0.07
CA ILE A 190 -5.32 32.11 1.02
C ILE A 190 -5.85 32.05 2.45
N VAL A 191 -6.73 32.99 2.84
CA VAL A 191 -7.28 33.06 4.20
C VAL A 191 -8.05 31.80 4.55
N TYR A 192 -9.04 31.41 3.74
CA TYR A 192 -9.88 30.25 4.10
C TYR A 192 -9.12 28.92 3.96
N THR A 193 -8.18 28.82 3.02
CA THR A 193 -7.34 27.62 2.83
C THR A 193 -6.37 27.43 4.01
N SER A 194 -5.73 28.51 4.45
CA SER A 194 -4.76 28.46 5.56
C SER A 194 -5.41 28.06 6.89
N ILE A 195 -6.65 28.52 7.11
CA ILE A 195 -7.38 28.29 8.37
C ILE A 195 -8.06 26.91 8.38
N GLY A 196 -8.69 26.50 7.28
CA GLY A 196 -9.65 25.40 7.28
C GLY A 196 -9.12 24.00 6.94
N GLY A 197 -7.92 23.87 6.37
CA GLY A 197 -7.35 22.57 5.96
C GLY A 197 -8.20 21.81 4.94
N ILE A 198 -7.93 20.51 4.73
CA ILE A 198 -8.57 19.74 3.65
C ILE A 198 -10.09 19.60 3.80
N LYS A 199 -10.62 19.53 5.03
CA LYS A 199 -12.07 19.41 5.27
C LYS A 199 -12.82 20.66 4.81
N ALA A 200 -12.29 21.84 5.13
CA ALA A 200 -12.87 23.10 4.67
C ALA A 200 -12.85 23.18 3.14
N VAL A 201 -11.71 22.87 2.52
CA VAL A 201 -11.55 22.86 1.05
C VAL A 201 -12.60 21.96 0.41
N ILE A 202 -12.79 20.75 0.91
CA ILE A 202 -13.79 19.81 0.37
C ILE A 202 -15.22 20.38 0.46
N TRP A 203 -15.59 21.00 1.57
CA TRP A 203 -16.94 21.53 1.74
C TRP A 203 -17.17 22.84 0.98
N THR A 204 -16.18 23.71 0.84
CA THR A 204 -16.27 24.88 -0.04
C THR A 204 -16.46 24.44 -1.48
N ASP A 205 -15.74 23.40 -1.91
CA ASP A 205 -15.86 22.85 -3.26
C ASP A 205 -17.25 22.28 -3.56
N VAL A 206 -17.85 21.56 -2.61
CA VAL A 206 -19.22 20.99 -2.73
C VAL A 206 -20.25 22.07 -2.99
N LEU A 207 -20.06 23.26 -2.44
CA LEU A 207 -20.96 24.39 -2.65
C LEU A 207 -20.63 25.09 -3.97
N GLN A 208 -19.35 25.33 -4.24
CA GLN A 208 -18.86 25.98 -5.46
C GLN A 208 -19.25 25.23 -6.74
N ILE A 209 -19.24 23.90 -6.72
CA ILE A 209 -19.61 23.09 -7.89
C ILE A 209 -21.10 23.28 -8.29
N THR A 210 -21.99 23.56 -7.33
CA THR A 210 -23.40 23.82 -7.63
C THR A 210 -23.57 25.09 -8.47
N LEU A 211 -22.79 26.13 -8.19
CA LEU A 211 -22.80 27.38 -8.94
C LEU A 211 -22.24 27.18 -10.36
N MET A 212 -21.21 26.34 -10.49
CA MET A 212 -20.60 26.01 -11.79
C MET A 212 -21.60 25.29 -12.72
N TYR A 213 -22.27 24.24 -12.22
CA TYR A 213 -23.30 23.53 -12.99
C TYR A 213 -24.52 24.41 -13.27
N GLY A 214 -25.00 25.12 -12.24
CA GLY A 214 -26.17 25.99 -12.36
C GLY A 214 -25.96 27.05 -13.44
N THR A 215 -24.80 27.68 -13.45
CA THR A 215 -24.41 28.70 -14.43
C THR A 215 -24.43 28.17 -15.87
N LEU A 216 -23.76 27.05 -16.15
CA LEU A 216 -23.72 26.52 -17.52
C LEU A 216 -25.07 25.98 -17.99
N THR A 217 -25.84 25.40 -17.08
CA THR A 217 -27.20 24.93 -17.39
C THR A 217 -28.10 26.12 -17.74
N LEU A 218 -27.96 27.21 -17.00
CA LEU A 218 -28.71 28.44 -17.23
C LEU A 218 -28.40 29.06 -18.60
N ILE A 219 -27.12 29.17 -18.97
CA ILE A 219 -26.72 29.64 -20.30
C ILE A 219 -27.18 28.68 -21.40
N ALA A 220 -27.04 27.37 -21.20
CA ALA A 220 -27.51 26.37 -22.16
C ALA A 220 -29.01 26.51 -22.44
N VAL A 221 -29.84 26.60 -21.39
CA VAL A 221 -31.29 26.71 -21.51
C VAL A 221 -31.70 28.05 -22.11
N LYS A 222 -31.27 29.17 -21.52
CA LYS A 222 -31.67 30.51 -21.98
C LYS A 222 -31.10 30.82 -23.36
N GLY A 223 -29.86 30.43 -23.65
CA GLY A 223 -29.24 30.62 -24.94
C GLY A 223 -29.96 29.84 -26.04
N THR A 224 -30.36 28.59 -25.77
CA THR A 224 -31.16 27.80 -26.73
C THR A 224 -32.52 28.45 -27.00
N ILE A 225 -33.17 28.99 -25.97
CA ILE A 225 -34.44 29.71 -26.13
C ILE A 225 -34.23 30.99 -26.97
N ALA A 226 -33.18 31.77 -26.69
CA ALA A 226 -32.89 33.01 -27.39
C ALA A 226 -32.53 32.82 -28.87
N ILE A 227 -31.94 31.67 -29.23
CA ILE A 227 -31.64 31.32 -30.64
C ILE A 227 -32.92 30.95 -31.43
N GLY A 228 -34.02 30.59 -30.74
CA GLY A 228 -35.27 30.13 -31.36
C GLY A 228 -35.54 28.64 -31.21
N GLY A 229 -34.81 27.93 -30.34
CA GLY A 229 -35.01 26.52 -30.03
C GLY A 229 -33.90 25.57 -30.52
N LEU A 230 -34.05 24.29 -30.20
CA LEU A 230 -33.04 23.26 -30.47
C LEU A 230 -32.85 22.99 -31.97
N GLU A 231 -33.91 23.09 -32.77
CA GLU A 231 -33.85 22.86 -34.22
C GLU A 231 -32.95 23.89 -34.91
N VAL A 232 -33.13 25.18 -34.61
CA VAL A 232 -32.31 26.28 -35.14
C VAL A 232 -30.86 26.16 -34.65
N LEU A 233 -30.65 25.76 -33.39
CA LEU A 233 -29.32 25.49 -32.83
C LEU A 233 -28.58 24.43 -33.66
N ILE A 234 -29.25 23.32 -33.98
CA ILE A 234 -28.67 22.23 -34.77
C ILE A 234 -28.40 22.69 -36.21
N GLU A 235 -29.36 23.34 -36.85
CA GLU A 235 -29.26 23.82 -38.23
C GLU A 235 -28.06 24.77 -38.42
N ARG A 236 -27.93 25.77 -37.53
CA ARG A 236 -26.82 26.73 -37.58
C ARG A 236 -25.47 26.04 -37.43
N ASN A 237 -25.35 25.10 -36.48
CA ASN A 237 -24.09 24.37 -36.26
C ASN A 237 -23.73 23.40 -37.40
N ILE A 238 -24.71 22.82 -38.10
CA ILE A 238 -24.45 22.04 -39.33
C ILE A 238 -23.94 22.96 -40.44
N LYS A 239 -24.63 24.09 -40.68
CA LYS A 239 -24.23 25.08 -41.70
C LYS A 239 -22.83 25.67 -41.44
N GLY A 240 -22.48 25.84 -40.17
CA GLY A 240 -21.15 26.29 -39.77
C GLY A 240 -20.10 25.18 -39.66
N GLU A 241 -20.37 23.94 -40.03
CA GLU A 241 -19.39 22.83 -39.93
C GLU A 241 -18.87 22.55 -38.50
N ARG A 242 -19.68 22.86 -37.47
CA ARG A 242 -19.36 22.53 -36.06
C ARG A 242 -19.70 21.08 -35.76
N PHE A 243 -20.79 20.58 -36.32
CA PHE A 243 -21.05 19.14 -36.37
C PHE A 243 -20.24 18.53 -37.51
N GLU A 244 -19.37 17.59 -37.17
CA GLU A 244 -18.41 17.02 -38.10
C GLU A 244 -18.29 15.50 -37.88
N PRO A 245 -18.02 14.73 -38.95
CA PRO A 245 -17.73 13.31 -38.82
C PRO A 245 -16.39 13.11 -38.08
N VAL A 246 -16.27 12.00 -37.37
CA VAL A 246 -15.05 11.66 -36.63
C VAL A 246 -13.86 11.50 -37.59
N ILE A 247 -12.74 12.16 -37.29
CA ILE A 247 -11.50 12.06 -38.06
C ILE A 247 -10.69 10.85 -37.56
N PHE A 248 -10.63 9.78 -38.36
CA PHE A 248 -9.89 8.54 -38.06
C PHE A 248 -8.45 8.50 -38.64
N ASP A 249 -7.83 9.66 -38.85
CA ASP A 249 -6.46 9.77 -39.39
C ASP A 249 -5.39 9.58 -38.29
N LEU A 250 -4.33 8.84 -38.64
CA LEU A 250 -3.19 8.54 -37.78
C LEU A 250 -2.12 9.64 -37.79
N ASP A 251 -2.25 10.68 -38.61
CA ASP A 251 -1.32 11.81 -38.64
C ASP A 251 -1.28 12.51 -37.26
N PRO A 252 -0.14 12.44 -36.55
CA PRO A 252 -0.05 12.97 -35.19
C PRO A 252 -0.01 14.50 -35.15
N THR A 253 0.10 15.18 -36.30
CA THR A 253 0.09 16.65 -36.43
C THR A 253 -1.32 17.24 -36.44
N ILE A 254 -2.35 16.41 -36.66
CA ILE A 254 -3.75 16.85 -36.61
C ILE A 254 -4.11 17.21 -35.17
N ARG A 255 -4.67 18.42 -34.98
CA ARG A 255 -5.07 18.95 -33.66
C ARG A 255 -5.86 17.93 -32.86
N HIS A 256 -6.97 17.46 -33.42
CA HIS A 256 -7.88 16.49 -32.81
C HIS A 256 -8.32 15.44 -33.84
N SER A 257 -7.67 14.28 -33.82
CA SER A 257 -8.21 13.06 -34.43
C SER A 257 -8.76 12.14 -33.34
N PHE A 258 -9.48 11.09 -33.74
CA PHE A 258 -9.92 10.03 -32.84
C PHE A 258 -8.75 9.49 -32.00
N TRP A 259 -7.60 9.22 -32.64
CA TRP A 259 -6.42 8.67 -31.97
C TRP A 259 -5.78 9.67 -31.00
N THR A 260 -5.70 10.95 -31.38
CA THR A 260 -5.16 11.99 -30.51
C THR A 260 -5.98 12.13 -29.24
N LEU A 261 -7.32 12.15 -29.36
CA LEU A 261 -8.22 12.34 -28.23
C LEU A 261 -8.33 11.08 -27.38
N VAL A 262 -8.45 9.90 -27.97
CA VAL A 262 -8.57 8.65 -27.22
C VAL A 262 -7.22 8.28 -26.58
N VAL A 263 -6.14 8.16 -27.36
CA VAL A 263 -4.85 7.68 -26.84
C VAL A 263 -4.14 8.78 -26.06
N GLY A 264 -3.93 9.95 -26.68
CA GLY A 264 -3.27 11.09 -26.04
C GLY A 264 -4.09 11.63 -24.87
N GLY A 265 -5.39 11.81 -25.07
CA GLY A 265 -6.29 12.28 -24.01
C GLY A 265 -6.43 11.33 -22.83
N SER A 266 -6.42 10.00 -23.03
CA SER A 266 -6.47 9.06 -21.91
C SER A 266 -5.23 9.15 -21.05
N ILE A 267 -4.04 9.22 -21.65
CA ILE A 267 -2.79 9.33 -20.90
C ILE A 267 -2.69 10.69 -20.19
N TRP A 268 -3.12 11.77 -20.84
CA TRP A 268 -3.20 13.09 -20.23
C TRP A 268 -4.15 13.11 -19.02
N TYR A 269 -5.37 12.56 -19.17
CA TYR A 269 -6.34 12.51 -18.08
C TYR A 269 -5.91 11.55 -16.96
N LEU A 270 -5.25 10.44 -17.30
CA LEU A 270 -4.68 9.50 -16.33
C LEU A 270 -3.63 10.16 -15.45
N ASN A 271 -2.77 11.03 -16.00
CA ASN A 271 -1.82 11.79 -15.20
C ASN A 271 -2.55 12.64 -14.13
N ILE A 272 -3.58 13.37 -14.55
CA ILE A 272 -4.32 14.26 -13.66
C ILE A 272 -5.13 13.48 -12.63
N ASN A 273 -5.82 12.42 -13.05
CA ASN A 273 -6.70 11.65 -12.17
C ASN A 273 -5.89 10.72 -11.25
N GLY A 274 -4.91 10.01 -11.79
CA GLY A 274 -4.24 8.90 -11.09
C GLY A 274 -3.08 9.31 -10.20
N ILE A 275 -2.24 10.27 -10.62
CA ILE A 275 -0.95 10.53 -9.95
C ILE A 275 -0.77 11.99 -9.49
N ASN A 276 -1.71 12.87 -9.81
CA ASN A 276 -1.69 14.23 -9.30
C ASN A 276 -1.96 14.23 -7.80
N GLN A 277 -1.07 14.86 -7.02
CA GLN A 277 -1.17 14.92 -5.57
C GLN A 277 -2.54 15.38 -5.08
N SER A 278 -3.14 16.40 -5.71
CA SER A 278 -4.43 16.94 -5.29
C SER A 278 -5.60 15.96 -5.40
N MET A 279 -5.54 15.05 -6.38
CA MET A 279 -6.56 14.03 -6.59
C MET A 279 -6.32 12.85 -5.65
N VAL A 280 -5.07 12.37 -5.60
CA VAL A 280 -4.68 11.23 -4.75
C VAL A 280 -4.93 11.52 -3.27
N GLN A 281 -4.58 12.71 -2.78
CA GLN A 281 -4.80 13.10 -1.39
C GLN A 281 -6.28 13.00 -0.97
N ARG A 282 -7.20 13.28 -1.90
CA ARG A 282 -8.64 13.12 -1.68
C ARG A 282 -9.09 11.67 -1.71
N TYR A 283 -8.56 10.84 -2.62
CA TYR A 283 -8.83 9.39 -2.59
C TYR A 283 -8.39 8.76 -1.27
N LEU A 284 -7.25 9.19 -0.72
CA LEU A 284 -6.70 8.70 0.54
C LEU A 284 -7.42 9.25 1.79
N SER A 285 -8.26 10.28 1.63
CA SER A 285 -9.17 10.75 2.70
C SER A 285 -10.36 9.81 2.95
N LEU A 286 -10.57 8.84 2.05
CA LEU A 286 -11.62 7.83 2.16
C LEU A 286 -11.09 6.58 2.85
N ARG A 287 -11.88 6.03 3.79
CA ARG A 287 -11.45 4.93 4.69
C ARG A 287 -11.05 3.64 3.99
N THR A 288 -11.64 3.32 2.84
CA THR A 288 -11.45 2.01 2.19
C THR A 288 -11.22 2.15 0.69
N ILE A 289 -10.47 1.20 0.12
CA ILE A 289 -10.21 1.10 -1.33
C ILE A 289 -11.51 1.16 -2.14
N LYS A 290 -12.53 0.37 -1.74
CA LYS A 290 -13.83 0.35 -2.42
C LYS A 290 -14.50 1.73 -2.43
N ARG A 291 -14.43 2.48 -1.32
CA ARG A 291 -14.98 3.83 -1.25
C ARG A 291 -14.20 4.81 -2.14
N ALA A 292 -12.87 4.70 -2.16
CA ALA A 292 -12.01 5.49 -3.04
C ALA A 292 -12.31 5.23 -4.53
N GLN A 293 -12.50 3.96 -4.90
CA GLN A 293 -12.89 3.54 -6.25
C GLN A 293 -14.25 4.10 -6.67
N ILE A 294 -15.26 4.05 -5.80
CA ILE A 294 -16.57 4.67 -6.06
C ILE A 294 -16.42 6.19 -6.20
N GLY A 295 -15.64 6.82 -5.32
CA GLY A 295 -15.35 8.26 -5.39
C GLY A 295 -14.73 8.68 -6.71
N ALA A 296 -13.75 7.92 -7.21
CA ALA A 296 -13.10 8.17 -8.51
C ALA A 296 -14.04 7.95 -9.71
N ALA A 297 -14.94 6.97 -9.63
CA ALA A 297 -15.96 6.74 -10.65
C ALA A 297 -16.97 7.90 -10.71
N LEU A 298 -17.47 8.34 -9.55
CA LEU A 298 -18.37 9.50 -9.45
C LEU A 298 -17.69 10.79 -9.91
N PHE A 299 -16.42 10.98 -9.57
CA PHE A 299 -15.60 12.08 -10.07
C PHE A 299 -15.54 12.09 -11.60
N SER A 300 -15.20 10.95 -12.21
CA SER A 300 -15.07 10.84 -13.67
C SER A 300 -16.41 11.11 -14.37
N ALA A 301 -17.51 10.56 -13.83
CA ALA A 301 -18.86 10.82 -14.33
C ALA A 301 -19.25 12.31 -14.21
N GLY A 302 -18.92 12.96 -13.09
CA GLY A 302 -19.13 14.39 -12.91
C GLY A 302 -18.33 15.23 -13.90
N VAL A 303 -17.06 14.93 -14.11
CA VAL A 303 -16.25 15.65 -15.12
C VAL A 303 -16.82 15.47 -16.52
N MET A 304 -17.26 14.26 -16.89
CA MET A 304 -17.91 14.02 -18.19
C MET A 304 -19.18 14.86 -18.36
N LEU A 305 -20.02 14.94 -17.33
CA LEU A 305 -21.22 15.77 -17.35
C LEU A 305 -20.87 17.25 -17.54
N MET A 306 -19.90 17.76 -16.79
CA MET A 306 -19.47 19.16 -16.90
C MET A 306 -18.90 19.48 -18.29
N ILE A 307 -18.02 18.62 -18.83
CA ILE A 307 -17.46 18.82 -20.18
C ILE A 307 -18.57 18.77 -21.23
N SER A 308 -19.54 17.86 -21.10
CA SER A 308 -20.70 17.79 -22.01
C SER A 308 -21.52 19.08 -22.00
N LEU A 309 -21.73 19.69 -20.81
CA LEU A 309 -22.38 20.99 -20.70
C LEU A 309 -21.55 22.11 -21.33
N CYS A 310 -20.23 22.11 -21.17
CA CYS A 310 -19.36 23.09 -21.84
C CYS A 310 -19.42 22.93 -23.36
N ILE A 311 -19.40 21.69 -23.87
CA ILE A 311 -19.52 21.40 -25.30
C ILE A 311 -20.83 21.94 -25.85
N TYR A 312 -21.95 21.67 -25.15
CA TYR A 312 -23.26 22.19 -25.52
C TYR A 312 -23.29 23.72 -25.54
N ASN A 313 -22.73 24.37 -24.52
CA ASN A 313 -22.61 25.83 -24.49
C ASN A 313 -21.75 26.38 -25.63
N GLY A 314 -20.74 25.64 -26.09
CA GLY A 314 -19.96 25.99 -27.28
C GLY A 314 -20.79 25.97 -28.58
N PHE A 315 -21.71 25.01 -28.73
CA PHE A 315 -22.66 25.01 -29.85
C PHE A 315 -23.64 26.17 -29.77
N VAL A 316 -24.15 26.48 -28.58
CA VAL A 316 -25.02 27.66 -28.35
C VAL A 316 -24.28 28.94 -28.68
N LEU A 317 -23.03 29.06 -28.24
CA LEU A 317 -22.16 30.20 -28.52
C LEU A 317 -21.98 30.41 -30.03
N PHE A 318 -21.73 29.36 -30.80
CA PHE A 318 -21.62 29.48 -32.25
C PHE A 318 -22.94 29.86 -32.90
N ALA A 319 -24.03 29.17 -32.56
CA ALA A 319 -25.33 29.46 -33.14
C ALA A 319 -25.85 30.87 -32.82
N MET A 320 -25.52 31.43 -31.66
CA MET A 320 -25.85 32.82 -31.33
C MET A 320 -25.14 33.81 -32.25
N TYR A 321 -23.84 33.60 -32.48
CA TYR A 321 -22.97 34.50 -33.24
C TYR A 321 -22.64 34.00 -34.66
N HIS A 322 -23.53 33.22 -35.27
CA HIS A 322 -23.24 32.51 -36.53
C HIS A 322 -23.02 33.47 -37.72
N ASP A 323 -23.66 34.63 -37.70
CA ASP A 323 -23.71 35.64 -38.76
C ASP A 323 -22.95 36.93 -38.39
N CYS A 324 -22.56 37.09 -37.12
CA CYS A 324 -21.74 38.19 -36.64
C CYS A 324 -20.68 37.72 -35.63
N ASP A 325 -19.51 37.33 -36.12
CA ASP A 325 -18.40 36.82 -35.32
C ASP A 325 -17.78 37.90 -34.41
N PRO A 326 -17.90 37.77 -33.07
CA PRO A 326 -17.39 38.78 -32.13
C PRO A 326 -15.86 38.88 -32.09
N LEU A 327 -15.10 37.90 -32.61
CA LEU A 327 -13.62 37.97 -32.63
C LEU A 327 -13.09 38.84 -33.78
N LYS A 328 -13.62 38.65 -34.99
CA LYS A 328 -13.28 39.42 -36.20
C LYS A 328 -13.72 40.87 -36.06
N THR A 329 -14.88 41.11 -35.43
CA THR A 329 -15.37 42.47 -35.16
C THR A 329 -14.67 43.15 -34.00
N LYS A 330 -13.85 42.43 -33.21
CA LYS A 330 -13.19 42.90 -31.98
C LYS A 330 -14.15 43.25 -30.84
N LEU A 331 -15.39 42.77 -30.89
CA LEU A 331 -16.32 42.83 -29.75
C LEU A 331 -15.80 41.99 -28.57
N ALA A 332 -15.22 40.82 -28.86
CA ALA A 332 -14.38 40.06 -27.94
C ALA A 332 -12.90 40.27 -28.31
N LYS A 333 -12.10 40.78 -27.37
CA LYS A 333 -10.67 41.08 -27.61
C LYS A 333 -9.80 39.83 -27.57
N ALA A 334 -10.21 38.85 -26.77
CA ALA A 334 -9.53 37.56 -26.63
C ALA A 334 -10.51 36.40 -26.82
N LYS A 335 -10.00 35.24 -27.27
CA LYS A 335 -10.80 34.02 -27.51
C LYS A 335 -11.57 33.59 -26.27
N ASP A 336 -10.95 33.69 -25.10
CA ASP A 336 -11.53 33.26 -23.82
C ASP A 336 -12.63 34.20 -23.29
N GLN A 337 -12.92 35.33 -23.97
CA GLN A 337 -14.00 36.26 -23.63
C GLN A 337 -15.35 35.92 -24.28
N LEU A 338 -15.40 34.92 -25.16
CA LEU A 338 -16.62 34.59 -25.91
C LEU A 338 -17.76 34.11 -25.02
N LEU A 339 -17.50 33.15 -24.12
CA LEU A 339 -18.55 32.64 -23.24
C LEU A 339 -19.02 33.70 -22.22
N PRO A 340 -18.14 34.52 -21.60
CA PRO A 340 -18.58 35.68 -20.83
C PRO A 340 -19.44 36.66 -21.61
N LEU A 341 -19.13 36.93 -22.88
CA LEU A 341 -19.94 37.79 -23.74
C LEU A 341 -21.34 37.21 -23.95
N LEU A 342 -21.44 35.92 -24.28
CA LEU A 342 -22.71 35.21 -24.40
C LEU A 342 -23.52 35.26 -23.10
N ALA A 343 -22.86 35.07 -21.96
CA ALA A 343 -23.51 35.10 -20.66
C ALA A 343 -24.16 36.46 -20.38
N ILE A 344 -23.46 37.57 -20.63
CA ILE A 344 -24.00 38.91 -20.46
C ILE A 344 -25.21 39.13 -21.37
N GLU A 345 -25.08 38.77 -22.65
CA GLU A 345 -26.13 39.01 -23.64
C GLU A 345 -27.39 38.18 -23.36
N THR A 346 -27.22 36.93 -22.96
CA THR A 346 -28.32 35.99 -22.70
C THR A 346 -29.02 36.25 -21.36
N LEU A 347 -28.31 36.81 -20.37
CA LEU A 347 -28.79 36.94 -19.00
C LEU A 347 -29.16 38.37 -18.60
N LYS A 348 -28.94 39.36 -19.48
CA LYS A 348 -29.21 40.78 -19.24
C LYS A 348 -30.63 41.10 -18.73
N ASP A 349 -31.63 40.31 -19.13
CA ASP A 349 -33.04 40.57 -18.80
C ASP A 349 -33.40 40.21 -17.34
N PHE A 350 -32.51 39.53 -16.62
CA PHE A 350 -32.76 39.02 -15.27
C PHE A 350 -31.68 39.51 -14.29
N PRO A 351 -31.97 40.52 -13.45
CA PRO A 351 -31.01 41.03 -12.48
C PRO A 351 -30.44 39.93 -11.56
N GLY A 352 -29.12 39.83 -11.46
CA GLY A 352 -28.43 38.87 -10.59
C GLY A 352 -27.93 37.60 -11.29
N LEU A 353 -28.48 37.22 -12.45
CA LEU A 353 -28.05 35.99 -13.15
C LEU A 353 -26.65 36.10 -13.77
N THR A 354 -26.28 37.28 -14.27
CA THR A 354 -24.90 37.56 -14.70
C THR A 354 -23.93 37.45 -13.51
N GLY A 355 -24.36 37.90 -12.33
CA GLY A 355 -23.66 37.69 -11.06
C GLY A 355 -23.48 36.21 -10.70
N VAL A 356 -24.50 35.37 -10.93
CA VAL A 356 -24.39 33.90 -10.76
C VAL A 356 -23.33 33.32 -11.71
N PHE A 357 -23.31 33.75 -12.98
CA PHE A 357 -22.29 33.29 -13.93
C PHE A 357 -20.88 33.61 -13.46
N VAL A 358 -20.62 34.88 -13.15
CA VAL A 358 -19.32 35.32 -12.64
C VAL A 358 -18.96 34.57 -11.36
N ALA A 359 -19.91 34.39 -10.45
CA ALA A 359 -19.71 33.61 -9.23
C ALA A 359 -19.33 32.15 -9.54
N GLY A 360 -19.94 31.52 -10.54
CA GLY A 360 -19.59 30.17 -11.00
C GLY A 360 -18.18 30.08 -11.57
N VAL A 361 -17.75 31.05 -12.39
CA VAL A 361 -16.38 31.08 -12.95
C VAL A 361 -15.33 31.29 -11.85
N PHE A 362 -15.58 32.18 -10.89
CA PHE A 362 -14.68 32.37 -9.74
C PHE A 362 -14.70 31.17 -8.79
N SER A 363 -15.84 30.52 -8.61
CA SER A 363 -15.96 29.28 -7.82
C SER A 363 -15.05 28.19 -8.36
N ALA A 364 -15.05 27.99 -9.69
CA ALA A 364 -14.15 27.06 -10.38
C ALA A 364 -12.67 27.36 -10.10
N ALA A 365 -12.30 28.64 -10.15
CA ALA A 365 -10.92 29.08 -9.91
C ALA A 365 -10.49 28.97 -8.44
N LEU A 366 -11.35 29.38 -7.49
CA LEU A 366 -11.08 29.33 -6.06
C LEU A 366 -10.95 27.88 -5.57
N SER A 367 -11.81 26.97 -6.04
CA SER A 367 -11.72 25.54 -5.76
C SER A 367 -10.37 24.96 -6.22
N SER A 368 -9.99 25.24 -7.46
CA SER A 368 -8.74 24.78 -8.06
C SER A 368 -7.51 25.36 -7.33
N ALA A 369 -7.54 26.65 -7.00
CA ALA A 369 -6.43 27.35 -6.34
C ALA A 369 -6.22 26.88 -4.90
N SER A 370 -7.29 26.79 -4.09
CA SER A 370 -7.22 26.32 -2.70
C SER A 370 -6.71 24.88 -2.63
N THR A 371 -7.18 24.02 -3.53
CA THR A 371 -6.72 22.65 -3.69
C THR A 371 -5.24 22.57 -4.00
N GLY A 372 -4.77 23.33 -5.00
CA GLY A 372 -3.36 23.33 -5.41
C GLY A 372 -2.45 23.80 -4.28
N LEU A 373 -2.82 24.90 -3.61
CA LEU A 373 -2.08 25.45 -2.46
C LEU A 373 -2.00 24.48 -1.29
N ASN A 374 -3.12 23.86 -0.89
CA ASN A 374 -3.15 22.87 0.18
C ASN A 374 -2.28 21.64 -0.16
N SER A 375 -2.34 21.17 -1.40
CA SER A 375 -1.56 20.01 -1.86
C SER A 375 -0.06 20.31 -1.90
N MET A 376 0.34 21.50 -2.34
CA MET A 376 1.74 21.93 -2.29
C MET A 376 2.24 22.07 -0.85
N ALA A 377 1.43 22.60 0.06
CA ALA A 377 1.77 22.66 1.49
C ALA A 377 1.99 21.26 2.09
N ALA A 378 1.14 20.30 1.74
CA ALA A 378 1.30 18.90 2.15
C ALA A 378 2.61 18.29 1.63
N VAL A 379 2.94 18.51 0.36
CA VAL A 379 4.19 18.02 -0.27
C VAL A 379 5.41 18.65 0.38
N ILE A 380 5.42 19.97 0.60
CA ILE A 380 6.55 20.64 1.28
C ILE A 380 6.78 20.04 2.67
N LEU A 381 5.72 19.92 3.47
CA LEU A 381 5.83 19.40 4.83
C LEU A 381 6.35 17.95 4.84
N VAL A 382 5.77 17.07 4.03
CA VAL A 382 6.03 15.63 4.10
C VAL A 382 7.35 15.26 3.39
N ASP A 383 7.61 15.83 2.21
CA ASP A 383 8.74 15.42 1.36
C ASP A 383 10.04 16.18 1.65
N PHE A 384 9.95 17.46 2.03
CA PHE A 384 11.12 18.27 2.30
C PHE A 384 11.38 18.41 3.80
N CYS A 385 10.33 18.61 4.61
CA CYS A 385 10.47 18.82 6.04
C CYS A 385 10.33 17.56 6.90
N GLY A 386 9.84 16.44 6.36
CA GLY A 386 9.49 15.24 7.14
C GLY A 386 10.66 14.53 7.85
N HIS A 387 11.90 14.87 7.51
CA HIS A 387 13.10 14.34 8.18
C HIS A 387 13.46 15.11 9.46
N PHE A 388 12.87 16.29 9.67
CA PHE A 388 13.08 17.09 10.86
C PHE A 388 12.04 16.71 11.92
N ASN A 389 12.47 16.61 13.18
CA ASN A 389 11.56 16.39 14.29
C ASN A 389 10.88 17.72 14.68
N LEU A 390 9.82 18.07 13.94
CA LEU A 390 9.12 19.36 14.08
C LEU A 390 8.09 19.32 15.20
N SER A 391 8.04 20.38 16.01
CA SER A 391 6.93 20.60 16.93
C SER A 391 5.61 20.88 16.18
N LYS A 392 4.48 20.69 16.84
CA LYS A 392 3.15 20.96 16.28
C LYS A 392 3.01 22.41 15.80
N THR A 393 3.54 23.36 16.57
CA THR A 393 3.52 24.78 16.21
C THR A 393 4.34 25.04 14.95
N GLN A 394 5.53 24.45 14.85
CA GLN A 394 6.37 24.57 13.64
C GLN A 394 5.69 23.95 12.42
N THR A 395 5.06 22.79 12.58
CA THR A 395 4.29 22.12 11.51
C THR A 395 3.17 23.01 10.98
N ALA A 396 2.36 23.59 11.88
CA ALA A 396 1.27 24.49 11.51
C ALA A 396 1.77 25.78 10.84
N VAL A 397 2.89 26.34 11.32
CA VAL A 397 3.53 27.53 10.72
C VAL A 397 4.04 27.23 9.31
N ILE A 398 4.68 26.08 9.10
CA ILE A 398 5.18 25.68 7.77
C ILE A 398 4.01 25.50 6.79
N LEU A 399 2.95 24.80 7.20
CA LEU A 399 1.78 24.58 6.35
C LEU A 399 1.12 25.90 5.92
N ARG A 400 0.78 26.75 6.89
CA ARG A 400 0.11 28.03 6.63
C ARG A 400 1.02 29.02 5.90
N GLY A 401 2.28 29.12 6.32
CA GLY A 401 3.28 29.97 5.68
C GLY A 401 3.49 29.61 4.22
N THR A 402 3.52 28.32 3.89
CA THR A 402 3.62 27.84 2.51
C THR A 402 2.45 28.31 1.66
N VAL A 403 1.20 28.15 2.13
CA VAL A 403 0.00 28.58 1.40
C VAL A 403 0.06 30.08 1.10
N ILE A 404 0.47 30.90 2.07
CA ILE A 404 0.61 32.35 1.90
C ILE A 404 1.67 32.69 0.87
N VAL A 405 2.90 32.15 1.03
CA VAL A 405 4.03 32.47 0.15
C VAL A 405 3.74 32.07 -1.30
N LEU A 406 3.28 30.82 -1.52
CA LEU A 406 2.97 30.34 -2.87
C LEU A 406 1.80 31.12 -3.50
N GLY A 407 0.80 31.50 -2.70
CA GLY A 407 -0.31 32.33 -3.16
C GLY A 407 0.14 33.72 -3.62
N VAL A 408 1.03 34.38 -2.89
CA VAL A 408 1.60 35.68 -3.30
C VAL A 408 2.41 35.55 -4.57
N ILE A 409 3.26 34.52 -4.69
CA ILE A 409 4.04 34.27 -5.91
C ILE A 409 3.09 34.05 -7.10
N ALA A 410 2.00 33.31 -6.91
CA ALA A 410 1.04 33.09 -7.99
C ALA A 410 0.38 34.38 -8.50
N VAL A 411 0.05 35.32 -7.60
CA VAL A 411 -0.48 36.65 -7.99
C VAL A 411 0.56 37.43 -8.80
N LEU A 412 1.83 37.42 -8.40
CA LEU A 412 2.90 38.09 -9.15
C LEU A 412 3.11 37.50 -10.55
N LEU A 413 2.95 36.19 -10.69
CA LEU A 413 3.08 35.51 -11.99
C LEU A 413 1.91 35.77 -12.95
N VAL A 414 0.79 36.35 -12.51
CA VAL A 414 -0.32 36.75 -13.40
C VAL A 414 0.13 37.76 -14.45
N TYR A 415 1.05 38.66 -14.11
CA TYR A 415 1.65 39.62 -15.06
C TYR A 415 2.39 38.95 -16.21
N VAL A 416 2.95 37.75 -15.97
CA VAL A 416 3.62 36.96 -17.00
C VAL A 416 2.58 36.29 -17.88
N VAL A 417 1.55 35.67 -17.27
CA VAL A 417 0.50 34.94 -17.99
C VAL A 417 -0.29 35.83 -18.94
N GLU A 418 -0.56 37.09 -18.57
CA GLU A 418 -1.24 38.06 -19.44
C GLU A 418 -0.52 38.27 -20.79
N ARG A 419 0.79 38.05 -20.83
CA ARG A 419 1.61 38.18 -22.06
C ARG A 419 1.66 36.90 -22.88
N LEU A 420 1.15 35.79 -22.36
CA LEU A 420 1.09 34.51 -23.04
C LEU A 420 -0.24 34.41 -23.81
N GLY A 421 -0.24 33.79 -25.00
CA GLY A 421 -1.39 33.75 -25.91
C GLY A 421 -2.60 32.93 -25.40
N THR A 422 -3.12 32.00 -26.21
CA THR A 422 -4.37 31.29 -25.89
C THR A 422 -4.25 30.39 -24.66
N VAL A 423 -5.13 30.59 -23.68
CA VAL A 423 -4.94 30.05 -22.32
C VAL A 423 -5.11 28.53 -22.22
N LEU A 424 -6.12 27.94 -22.88
CA LEU A 424 -6.39 26.50 -22.82
C LEU A 424 -5.21 25.65 -23.33
N GLN A 425 -4.65 26.01 -24.49
CA GLN A 425 -3.56 25.25 -25.09
C GLN A 425 -2.27 25.35 -24.26
N LEU A 426 -1.96 26.52 -23.70
CA LEU A 426 -0.82 26.72 -22.81
C LEU A 426 -0.94 25.87 -21.53
N ALA A 427 -2.15 25.81 -20.97
CA ALA A 427 -2.45 25.01 -19.78
C ALA A 427 -2.27 23.50 -20.00
N MET A 428 -2.31 23.01 -21.24
CA MET A 428 -2.10 21.60 -21.57
C MET A 428 -0.68 21.30 -22.02
N ILE A 429 -0.03 22.19 -22.78
CA ILE A 429 1.33 21.97 -23.30
C ILE A 429 2.38 22.08 -22.19
N ILE A 430 2.38 23.15 -21.41
CA ILE A 430 3.46 23.42 -20.46
C ILE A 430 3.61 22.28 -19.43
N PRO A 431 2.52 21.77 -18.80
CA PRO A 431 2.63 20.67 -17.85
C PRO A 431 3.15 19.36 -18.46
N SER A 432 2.99 19.14 -19.78
CA SER A 432 3.41 17.89 -20.41
C SER A 432 4.92 17.66 -20.37
N ALA A 433 5.73 18.71 -20.17
CA ALA A 433 7.19 18.64 -20.05
C ALA A 433 7.65 17.71 -18.92
N THR A 434 6.88 17.70 -17.84
CA THR A 434 7.19 17.03 -16.58
C THR A 434 6.17 15.95 -16.26
N ASN A 435 4.89 16.14 -16.61
CA ASN A 435 3.84 15.13 -16.41
C ASN A 435 4.09 13.84 -17.19
N GLY A 436 4.60 13.93 -18.42
CA GLY A 436 4.93 12.76 -19.23
C GLY A 436 6.02 11.90 -18.57
N PRO A 437 7.21 12.48 -18.28
CA PRO A 437 8.27 11.78 -17.58
C PRO A 437 7.86 11.23 -16.20
N LEU A 438 7.14 12.02 -15.40
CA LEU A 438 6.66 11.60 -14.08
C LEU A 438 5.71 10.40 -14.17
N LEU A 439 4.77 10.41 -15.11
CA LEU A 439 3.89 9.26 -15.34
C LEU A 439 4.67 8.02 -15.77
N GLY A 440 5.73 8.19 -16.56
CA GLY A 440 6.66 7.11 -16.93
C GLY A 440 7.28 6.43 -15.70
N VAL A 441 7.73 7.20 -14.71
CA VAL A 441 8.26 6.66 -13.46
C VAL A 441 7.21 5.85 -12.69
N PHE A 442 5.97 6.35 -12.59
CA PHE A 442 4.89 5.63 -11.92
C PHE A 442 4.51 4.32 -12.63
N PHE A 443 4.50 4.32 -13.97
CA PHE A 443 4.26 3.12 -14.77
C PHE A 443 5.36 2.08 -14.58
N ILE A 444 6.63 2.51 -14.64
CA ILE A 444 7.75 1.61 -14.33
C ILE A 444 7.59 1.02 -12.92
N GLY A 445 7.30 1.87 -11.93
CA GLY A 445 7.18 1.42 -10.55
C GLY A 445 6.09 0.37 -10.35
N SER A 446 4.92 0.59 -10.94
CA SER A 446 3.70 -0.19 -10.66
C SER A 446 3.50 -1.38 -11.58
N LEU A 447 4.04 -1.32 -12.81
CA LEU A 447 3.83 -2.32 -13.87
C LEU A 447 5.10 -3.04 -14.30
N ILE A 448 6.30 -2.47 -14.04
CA ILE A 448 7.58 -3.00 -14.56
C ILE A 448 8.58 -3.22 -13.39
N PRO A 449 8.34 -4.22 -12.52
CA PRO A 449 9.06 -4.37 -11.25
C PRO A 449 10.54 -4.76 -11.40
N TRP A 450 10.96 -5.23 -12.59
CA TRP A 450 12.36 -5.58 -12.86
C TRP A 450 13.26 -4.39 -13.19
N ILE A 451 12.72 -3.19 -13.40
CA ILE A 451 13.53 -1.98 -13.61
C ILE A 451 13.91 -1.39 -12.24
N GLY A 452 15.21 -1.15 -12.03
CA GLY A 452 15.75 -0.59 -10.79
C GLY A 452 15.79 0.95 -10.74
N GLY A 453 15.97 1.51 -9.55
CA GLY A 453 15.94 2.97 -9.33
C GLY A 453 17.00 3.77 -10.10
N LYS A 454 18.22 3.24 -10.28
CA LYS A 454 19.29 3.92 -11.04
C LYS A 454 18.91 4.12 -12.51
N ALA A 455 18.37 3.08 -13.15
CA ALA A 455 17.94 3.14 -14.54
C ALA A 455 16.76 4.12 -14.71
N THR A 456 15.79 4.05 -13.80
CA THR A 456 14.63 4.97 -13.77
C THR A 456 15.04 6.43 -13.59
N LEU A 457 16.02 6.72 -12.72
CA LEU A 457 16.51 8.09 -12.47
C LEU A 457 17.12 8.71 -13.73
N TRP A 458 18.01 8.00 -14.41
CA TRP A 458 18.61 8.49 -15.66
C TRP A 458 17.59 8.55 -16.80
N GLY A 459 16.66 7.60 -16.86
CA GLY A 459 15.53 7.63 -17.78
C GLY A 459 14.66 8.88 -17.62
N VAL A 460 14.31 9.24 -16.37
CA VAL A 460 13.48 10.42 -16.11
C VAL A 460 14.21 11.73 -16.35
N ILE A 461 15.51 11.82 -16.04
CA ILE A 461 16.34 13.00 -16.37
C ILE A 461 16.39 13.21 -17.90
N THR A 462 16.69 12.14 -18.65
CA THR A 462 16.74 12.19 -20.11
C THR A 462 15.37 12.58 -20.70
N GLY A 463 14.29 11.99 -20.17
CA GLY A 463 12.93 12.31 -20.57
C GLY A 463 12.57 13.77 -20.30
N ALA A 464 12.83 14.28 -19.10
CA ALA A 464 12.52 15.65 -18.71
C ALA A 464 13.28 16.68 -19.55
N VAL A 465 14.58 16.48 -19.78
CA VAL A 465 15.39 17.38 -20.61
C VAL A 465 14.87 17.38 -22.04
N THR A 466 14.67 16.20 -22.62
CA THR A 466 14.19 16.06 -24.01
C THR A 466 12.81 16.70 -24.19
N MET A 467 11.87 16.41 -23.29
CA MET A 467 10.52 16.96 -23.33
C MET A 467 10.51 18.48 -23.18
N THR A 468 11.32 19.02 -22.26
CA THR A 468 11.47 20.47 -22.09
C THR A 468 11.99 21.12 -23.37
N SER A 469 13.01 20.54 -24.01
CA SER A 469 13.53 21.05 -25.28
C SER A 469 12.49 21.03 -26.41
N ILE A 470 11.72 19.94 -26.53
CA ILE A 470 10.64 19.82 -27.54
C ILE A 470 9.58 20.89 -27.30
N ILE A 471 9.12 21.06 -26.06
CA ILE A 471 8.05 22.00 -25.71
C ILE A 471 8.48 23.45 -25.87
N VAL A 472 9.70 23.80 -25.43
CA VAL A 472 10.25 25.15 -25.65
C VAL A 472 10.32 25.46 -27.14
N LYS A 473 10.77 24.52 -27.97
CA LYS A 473 10.81 24.69 -29.43
C LYS A 473 9.41 24.81 -30.03
N ALA A 474 8.45 23.99 -29.58
CA ALA A 474 7.06 24.08 -30.00
C ALA A 474 6.46 25.45 -29.66
N GLN A 475 6.74 26.01 -28.48
CA GLN A 475 6.27 27.34 -28.09
C GLN A 475 6.93 28.45 -28.91
N ILE A 476 8.23 28.38 -29.17
CA ILE A 476 8.94 29.37 -30.00
C ILE A 476 8.36 29.39 -31.42
N GLU A 477 8.15 28.22 -32.04
CA GLU A 477 7.61 28.15 -33.40
C GLU A 477 6.12 28.52 -33.46
N SER A 478 5.36 28.25 -32.39
CA SER A 478 3.99 28.76 -32.23
C SER A 478 3.94 30.28 -32.10
N MET A 479 4.85 30.90 -31.34
CA MET A 479 4.96 32.37 -31.24
C MET A 479 5.39 33.02 -32.55
N ARG A 480 6.23 32.33 -33.34
CA ARG A 480 6.61 32.74 -34.70
C ARG A 480 5.51 32.51 -35.74
N GLY A 481 4.38 31.92 -35.34
CA GLY A 481 3.23 31.69 -36.22
C GLY A 481 3.37 30.52 -37.20
N LYS A 482 4.38 29.65 -37.04
CA LYS A 482 4.59 28.47 -37.90
C LYS A 482 3.71 27.27 -37.52
N ILE A 483 3.25 27.21 -36.28
CA ILE A 483 2.26 26.24 -35.81
C ILE A 483 0.91 26.96 -35.73
N LYS A 484 0.08 26.79 -36.77
CA LYS A 484 -1.31 27.28 -36.81
C LYS A 484 -2.24 26.12 -37.13
N PHE A 485 -3.28 25.97 -36.34
CA PHE A 485 -4.35 25.02 -36.63
C PHE A 485 -5.47 25.71 -37.41
N PRO A 486 -6.07 25.05 -38.42
CA PRO A 486 -7.13 25.65 -39.22
C PRO A 486 -8.36 25.92 -38.34
N LEU A 487 -8.90 27.14 -38.45
CA LEU A 487 -10.14 27.54 -37.79
C LEU A 487 -11.34 27.20 -38.67
N LYS A 488 -12.48 26.88 -38.06
CA LYS A 488 -13.75 26.71 -38.77
C LYS A 488 -14.27 28.07 -39.29
N PRO A 489 -15.05 28.08 -40.39
CA PRO A 489 -15.52 29.33 -41.00
C PRO A 489 -16.34 30.18 -40.03
N VAL A 490 -16.17 31.50 -40.05
CA VAL A 490 -16.96 32.45 -39.26
C VAL A 490 -17.31 33.66 -40.13
N PHE A 491 -18.53 34.19 -39.96
CA PHE A 491 -19.14 35.17 -40.85
C PHE A 491 -19.36 36.52 -40.13
N THR A 492 -19.39 37.61 -40.89
CA THR A 492 -19.62 38.98 -40.36
C THR A 492 -20.70 39.72 -41.13
N ASP A 493 -21.43 39.03 -42.02
CA ASP A 493 -22.39 39.63 -42.95
C ASP A 493 -23.65 40.14 -42.25
N GLY A 494 -23.97 39.62 -41.06
CA GLY A 494 -25.13 40.01 -40.24
C GLY A 494 -24.83 41.08 -39.18
N CYS A 495 -23.63 41.65 -39.13
CA CYS A 495 -23.28 42.62 -38.09
C CYS A 495 -23.95 43.99 -38.30
N THR A 496 -24.64 44.49 -37.26
CA THR A 496 -25.45 45.73 -37.32
C THR A 496 -24.71 47.00 -36.84
N TYR A 497 -23.43 46.88 -36.47
CA TYR A 497 -22.60 47.95 -35.90
C TYR A 497 -21.33 48.20 -36.74
N ASN A 498 -20.72 49.38 -36.61
CA ASN A 498 -19.52 49.72 -37.40
C ASN A 498 -18.27 49.11 -36.77
N PHE A 499 -17.49 48.37 -37.55
CA PHE A 499 -16.22 47.76 -37.12
C PHE A 499 -15.16 47.82 -38.22
N THR A 500 -13.89 47.79 -37.82
CA THR A 500 -12.77 47.65 -38.76
C THR A 500 -12.52 46.17 -39.01
N ALA A 501 -12.93 45.68 -40.18
CA ALA A 501 -12.70 44.28 -40.56
C ALA A 501 -11.20 43.98 -40.58
N THR A 502 -10.78 42.98 -39.82
CA THR A 502 -9.41 42.46 -39.94
C THR A 502 -9.38 41.50 -41.12
N ASN A 503 -8.75 41.92 -42.23
CA ASN A 503 -8.44 41.05 -43.36
C ASN A 503 -7.39 40.02 -42.91
N ILE A 504 -7.84 38.95 -42.28
CA ILE A 504 -7.01 37.76 -42.11
C ILE A 504 -7.12 37.01 -43.43
N THR A 505 -6.20 37.30 -44.35
CA THR A 505 -5.97 36.44 -45.52
C THR A 505 -5.72 35.02 -45.04
N SER A 506 -6.45 34.07 -45.60
CA SER A 506 -6.19 32.64 -45.48
C SER A 506 -4.83 32.35 -46.12
N GLU A 507 -3.74 32.58 -45.39
CA GLU A 507 -2.41 32.21 -45.83
C GLU A 507 -2.34 30.69 -45.91
N VAL A 508 -2.07 30.20 -47.13
CA VAL A 508 -1.76 28.81 -47.42
C VAL A 508 -0.61 28.38 -46.52
N VAL A 509 -0.84 27.37 -45.68
CA VAL A 509 0.19 26.78 -44.83
C VAL A 509 1.24 26.15 -45.75
N GLU A 510 2.42 26.77 -45.85
CA GLU A 510 3.59 26.13 -46.48
C GLU A 510 3.89 24.84 -45.72
N THR A 511 3.88 23.72 -46.45
CA THR A 511 4.25 22.40 -45.98
C THR A 511 5.76 22.31 -45.80
N GLY A 512 6.26 23.00 -44.76
CA GLY A 512 7.60 22.75 -44.24
C GLY A 512 7.74 21.32 -43.70
N SER A 513 8.97 20.85 -43.50
CA SER A 513 9.27 19.53 -42.94
C SER A 513 8.52 19.31 -41.61
N LYS A 514 7.74 18.21 -41.54
CA LYS A 514 7.06 17.79 -40.31
C LYS A 514 8.12 17.40 -39.27
N HIS A 515 8.18 18.12 -38.15
CA HIS A 515 9.05 17.81 -37.02
C HIS A 515 8.25 17.35 -35.80
N ILE A 516 8.92 16.73 -34.83
CA ILE A 516 8.28 16.17 -33.62
C ILE A 516 7.52 17.21 -32.78
N TYR A 517 7.89 18.48 -32.86
CA TYR A 517 7.25 19.60 -32.17
C TYR A 517 6.04 20.19 -32.94
N HIS A 518 5.69 19.65 -34.11
CA HIS A 518 4.43 19.93 -34.82
C HIS A 518 3.30 18.98 -34.44
N MET A 519 3.58 18.01 -33.57
CA MET A 519 2.60 17.05 -33.07
C MET A 519 1.53 17.74 -32.23
N SER A 520 0.32 17.18 -32.21
CA SER A 520 -0.75 17.65 -31.34
C SER A 520 -0.34 17.60 -29.87
N TYR A 521 -0.76 18.61 -29.13
CA TYR A 521 -0.35 18.82 -27.74
C TYR A 521 -0.76 17.69 -26.78
N LEU A 522 -1.81 16.93 -27.10
CA LEU A 522 -2.25 15.79 -26.29
C LEU A 522 -1.29 14.59 -26.36
N TYR A 523 -0.46 14.52 -27.41
CA TYR A 523 0.52 13.44 -27.52
C TYR A 523 1.82 13.70 -26.74
N TYR A 524 2.08 14.93 -26.29
CA TYR A 524 3.32 15.22 -25.56
C TYR A 524 3.45 14.41 -24.27
N THR A 525 2.37 14.24 -23.51
CA THR A 525 2.39 13.46 -22.27
C THR A 525 2.75 11.99 -22.55
N ILE A 526 2.08 11.34 -23.50
CA ILE A 526 2.37 9.93 -23.83
C ILE A 526 3.77 9.76 -24.43
N PHE A 527 4.23 10.68 -25.27
CA PHE A 527 5.59 10.64 -25.80
C PHE A 527 6.63 10.72 -24.67
N GLY A 528 6.46 11.63 -23.71
CA GLY A 528 7.33 11.73 -22.53
C GLY A 528 7.30 10.47 -21.67
N THR A 529 6.12 9.87 -21.47
CA THR A 529 5.96 8.61 -20.72
C THR A 529 6.69 7.46 -21.40
N ILE A 530 6.48 7.26 -22.71
CA ILE A 530 7.12 6.20 -23.49
C ILE A 530 8.64 6.38 -23.51
N LEU A 531 9.11 7.62 -23.69
CA LEU A 531 10.55 7.92 -23.71
C LEU A 531 11.24 7.48 -22.42
N VAL A 532 10.66 7.80 -21.25
CA VAL A 532 11.21 7.37 -19.96
C VAL A 532 11.22 5.85 -19.82
N ILE A 533 10.15 5.17 -20.25
CA ILE A 533 10.06 3.70 -20.18
C ILE A 533 11.14 3.05 -21.06
N ILE A 534 11.31 3.52 -22.31
CA ILE A 534 12.30 2.99 -23.25
C ILE A 534 13.72 3.22 -22.71
N VAL A 535 14.06 4.45 -22.34
CA VAL A 535 15.41 4.79 -21.85
C VAL A 535 15.73 4.01 -20.57
N SER A 536 14.79 3.91 -19.63
CA SER A 536 14.99 3.14 -18.39
C SER A 536 15.16 1.64 -18.65
N SER A 537 14.44 1.10 -19.64
CA SER A 537 14.56 -0.31 -20.03
C SER A 537 15.93 -0.59 -20.64
N LEU A 538 16.40 0.27 -21.55
CA LEU A 538 17.73 0.17 -22.15
C LEU A 538 18.84 0.31 -21.10
N LEU A 539 18.71 1.28 -20.18
CA LEU A 539 19.69 1.46 -19.10
C LEU A 539 19.69 0.32 -18.07
N SER A 540 18.61 -0.45 -17.97
CA SER A 540 18.57 -1.67 -17.14
C SER A 540 19.47 -2.77 -17.69
N LEU A 541 19.75 -2.78 -19.01
CA LEU A 541 20.75 -3.68 -19.60
C LEU A 541 22.17 -3.34 -19.13
N VAL A 542 22.43 -2.09 -18.76
CA VAL A 542 23.74 -1.60 -18.31
C VAL A 542 23.87 -1.69 -16.79
N PHE A 543 22.85 -1.23 -16.05
CA PHE A 543 22.87 -1.19 -14.58
C PHE A 543 22.41 -2.49 -13.91
N GLY A 544 21.93 -3.46 -14.69
CA GLY A 544 21.35 -4.71 -14.20
C GLY A 544 19.86 -4.61 -13.88
N PHE A 545 19.16 -5.73 -14.05
CA PHE A 545 17.76 -5.87 -13.68
C PHE A 545 17.60 -6.08 -12.17
N GLN A 546 16.58 -5.45 -11.60
CA GLN A 546 16.16 -5.69 -10.22
C GLN A 546 15.37 -7.01 -10.15
N ASP A 547 15.61 -7.82 -9.11
CA ASP A 547 14.80 -9.01 -8.86
C ASP A 547 13.37 -8.60 -8.42
N PRO A 548 12.31 -8.90 -9.20
CA PRO A 548 10.94 -8.54 -8.87
C PRO A 548 10.47 -9.15 -7.55
N ARG A 549 11.02 -10.30 -7.15
CA ARG A 549 10.62 -11.04 -5.95
C ARG A 549 10.95 -10.27 -4.68
N LYS A 550 11.98 -9.41 -4.73
CA LYS A 550 12.42 -8.55 -3.63
C LYS A 550 11.63 -7.24 -3.52
N VAL A 551 10.74 -6.93 -4.46
CA VAL A 551 9.91 -5.72 -4.42
C VAL A 551 8.75 -5.93 -3.43
N ASP A 552 8.40 -4.93 -2.61
CA ASP A 552 7.21 -5.02 -1.76
C ASP A 552 5.97 -5.20 -2.65
N ARG A 553 5.22 -6.28 -2.41
CA ARG A 553 3.99 -6.65 -3.12
C ARG A 553 2.99 -5.48 -3.22
N ARG A 554 2.89 -4.63 -2.20
CA ARG A 554 1.94 -3.50 -2.16
C ARG A 554 2.26 -2.44 -3.21
N LEU A 555 3.53 -2.32 -3.61
CA LEU A 555 4.00 -1.33 -4.59
C LEU A 555 3.67 -1.70 -6.03
N VAL A 556 3.24 -2.94 -6.28
CA VAL A 556 2.96 -3.46 -7.61
C VAL A 556 1.45 -3.55 -7.83
N ALA A 557 1.00 -3.27 -9.06
CA ALA A 557 -0.41 -3.31 -9.42
C ALA A 557 -1.04 -4.69 -9.13
N PRO A 558 -2.29 -4.77 -8.62
CA PRO A 558 -2.90 -6.02 -8.17
C PRO A 558 -2.90 -7.14 -9.21
N PHE A 559 -3.11 -6.81 -10.49
CA PHE A 559 -3.12 -7.81 -11.55
C PHE A 559 -1.74 -8.35 -11.90
N MET A 560 -0.68 -7.56 -11.68
CA MET A 560 0.72 -7.98 -11.86
C MET A 560 1.18 -8.90 -10.73
N ARG A 561 0.60 -8.77 -9.53
CA ARG A 561 0.97 -9.60 -8.37
C ARG A 561 0.75 -11.10 -8.57
N LYS A 562 -0.09 -11.48 -9.53
CA LYS A 562 -0.38 -12.88 -9.89
C LYS A 562 0.79 -13.56 -10.60
N TYR A 563 1.63 -12.77 -11.25
CA TYR A 563 2.72 -13.23 -12.12
C TYR A 563 4.09 -13.14 -11.44
N ILE A 564 4.14 -12.72 -10.17
CA ILE A 564 5.38 -12.50 -9.42
C ILE A 564 5.26 -13.22 -8.09
N GLU A 565 6.24 -14.06 -7.82
CA GLU A 565 6.38 -14.72 -6.53
C GLU A 565 7.13 -13.78 -5.57
N PHE A 566 6.42 -13.16 -4.63
CA PHE A 566 7.04 -12.20 -3.72
C PHE A 566 7.68 -12.90 -2.52
N GLU A 567 8.89 -12.45 -2.18
CA GLU A 567 9.57 -12.84 -0.95
C GLU A 567 8.78 -12.35 0.27
N ASN A 568 8.68 -13.18 1.31
CA ASN A 568 7.97 -12.83 2.52
C ASN A 568 8.67 -11.66 3.24
N GLN A 569 7.96 -10.54 3.45
CA GLN A 569 8.55 -9.32 4.00
C GLN A 569 9.16 -9.49 5.39
N ASN A 570 8.59 -10.39 6.20
CA ASN A 570 9.14 -10.70 7.52
C ASN A 570 10.52 -11.35 7.38
N VAL A 571 10.68 -12.29 6.44
CA VAL A 571 11.96 -12.93 6.13
C VAL A 571 12.99 -11.91 5.66
N ARG A 572 12.60 -10.96 4.81
CA ARG A 572 13.51 -9.89 4.35
C ARG A 572 14.01 -9.01 5.49
N ASN A 573 13.14 -8.60 6.42
CA ASN A 573 13.53 -7.79 7.56
C ASN A 573 14.43 -8.56 8.51
N GLU A 574 14.12 -9.83 8.77
CA GLU A 574 14.96 -10.73 9.57
C GLU A 574 16.36 -10.89 8.96
N ASN A 575 16.46 -11.04 7.64
CA ASN A 575 17.74 -11.12 6.93
C ASN A 575 18.56 -9.83 7.06
N LEU A 576 17.93 -8.65 6.99
CA LEU A 576 18.62 -7.37 7.17
C LEU A 576 19.16 -7.20 8.60
N GLU A 577 18.39 -7.58 9.62
CA GLU A 577 18.84 -7.53 11.02
C GLU A 577 19.95 -8.57 11.31
N TYR A 578 19.85 -9.74 10.70
CA TYR A 578 20.90 -10.76 10.73
C TYR A 578 22.21 -10.21 10.17
N GLU A 579 22.20 -9.65 8.95
CA GLU A 579 23.39 -9.10 8.30
C GLU A 579 24.00 -7.93 9.09
N ALA A 580 23.17 -7.04 9.64
CA ALA A 580 23.63 -5.97 10.52
C ALA A 580 24.42 -6.51 11.72
N THR A 581 24.01 -7.65 12.26
CA THR A 581 24.63 -8.21 13.46
C THR A 581 25.83 -9.07 13.15
N LYS A 582 25.78 -9.83 12.06
CA LYS A 582 26.96 -10.50 11.51
C LYS A 582 28.10 -9.49 11.30
N LYS A 583 27.77 -8.31 10.78
CA LYS A 583 28.70 -7.19 10.63
C LYS A 583 29.18 -6.61 11.96
N ASN A 584 28.29 -6.40 12.93
CA ASN A 584 28.66 -5.90 14.26
C ASN A 584 29.62 -6.85 15.00
N LEU A 585 29.35 -8.16 14.92
CA LEU A 585 30.18 -9.22 15.51
C LEU A 585 31.48 -9.48 14.72
N LYS A 586 31.61 -8.94 13.50
CA LYS A 586 32.76 -9.16 12.59
C LYS A 586 33.05 -10.65 12.34
N ILE A 587 31.99 -11.45 12.22
CA ILE A 587 32.07 -12.92 12.09
C ILE A 587 32.93 -13.38 10.91
N GLU A 588 33.01 -12.58 9.84
CA GLU A 588 33.82 -12.89 8.65
C GLU A 588 35.33 -13.02 8.93
N ASN A 589 35.80 -12.57 10.10
CA ASN A 589 37.20 -12.61 10.50
C ASN A 589 37.52 -13.68 11.58
N PHE A 590 36.56 -14.53 11.95
CA PHE A 590 36.78 -15.52 13.01
C PHE A 590 37.74 -16.60 12.53
N THR A 591 38.93 -16.66 13.11
CA THR A 591 39.97 -17.62 12.73
C THR A 591 40.60 -18.33 13.93
N THR A 592 40.35 -17.80 15.14
CA THR A 592 40.92 -18.32 16.38
C THR A 592 39.85 -18.54 17.44
N ARG A 593 40.13 -19.41 18.43
CA ARG A 593 39.27 -19.58 19.61
C ARG A 593 38.95 -18.25 20.32
N GLN A 594 39.91 -17.34 20.36
CA GLN A 594 39.78 -16.03 21.02
C GLN A 594 38.74 -15.12 20.32
N ASP A 595 38.51 -15.30 19.01
CA ASP A 595 37.48 -14.54 18.30
C ASP A 595 36.07 -14.95 18.75
N PHE A 596 35.87 -16.24 19.02
CA PHE A 596 34.61 -16.76 19.56
C PHE A 596 34.38 -16.31 21.01
N GLU A 597 35.43 -16.27 21.85
CA GLU A 597 35.33 -15.72 23.21
C GLU A 597 34.93 -14.24 23.22
N LYS A 598 35.50 -13.43 22.31
CA LYS A 598 35.10 -12.02 22.15
C LYS A 598 33.64 -11.88 21.72
N ALA A 599 33.14 -12.80 20.90
CA ALA A 599 31.74 -12.82 20.51
C ALA A 599 30.81 -13.10 21.70
N ASP A 600 31.24 -13.95 22.64
CA ASP A 600 30.50 -14.22 23.87
C ASP A 600 30.42 -13.00 24.81
N GLU A 601 31.45 -12.15 24.85
CA GLU A 601 31.45 -10.93 25.68
C GLU A 601 30.37 -9.93 25.28
N ILE A 602 30.09 -9.85 23.97
CA ILE A 602 29.13 -8.92 23.37
C ILE A 602 27.80 -9.58 22.98
N ASP A 603 27.61 -10.85 23.34
CA ASP A 603 26.33 -11.55 23.14
C ASP A 603 25.23 -10.98 24.06
N GLU A 604 24.15 -10.50 23.44
CA GLU A 604 22.99 -9.95 24.15
C GLU A 604 22.26 -10.99 25.01
N LEU A 605 22.45 -12.30 24.76
CA LEU A 605 21.80 -13.37 25.49
C LEU A 605 22.70 -14.05 26.53
N LYS A 606 23.94 -13.59 26.75
CA LYS A 606 24.93 -14.28 27.59
C LYS A 606 24.45 -14.55 29.01
N ASP A 607 23.74 -13.59 29.62
CA ASP A 607 23.28 -13.66 31.01
C ASP A 607 22.16 -14.71 31.21
N PHE A 608 21.51 -15.18 30.12
CA PHE A 608 20.51 -16.24 30.22
C PHE A 608 21.12 -17.59 30.58
N ARG A 609 22.40 -17.83 30.26
CA ARG A 609 23.08 -19.08 30.58
C ARG A 609 23.06 -19.34 32.09
N GLU A 610 23.22 -18.29 32.89
CA GLU A 610 23.20 -18.36 34.37
C GLU A 610 21.83 -18.75 34.95
N LYS A 611 20.78 -18.76 34.13
CA LYS A 611 19.45 -19.23 34.54
C LYS A 611 19.31 -20.74 34.47
N PHE A 612 20.29 -21.46 33.92
CA PHE A 612 20.26 -22.91 33.74
C PHE A 612 21.39 -23.61 34.49
N GLN A 613 21.08 -24.77 35.06
CA GLN A 613 22.07 -25.65 35.68
C GLN A 613 22.72 -26.51 34.60
N LEU A 614 23.98 -26.19 34.29
CA LEU A 614 24.80 -26.94 33.34
C LEU A 614 26.10 -27.40 34.02
N PRO A 615 26.51 -28.67 33.86
CA PRO A 615 27.82 -29.12 34.35
C PRO A 615 28.95 -28.33 33.69
N SER A 616 30.01 -28.02 34.46
CA SER A 616 31.13 -27.20 33.98
C SER A 616 31.99 -27.87 32.91
N ASP A 617 31.99 -29.20 32.88
CA ASP A 617 32.75 -30.07 31.99
C ASP A 617 31.94 -30.53 30.76
N VAL A 618 30.72 -30.00 30.59
CA VAL A 618 29.79 -30.44 29.53
C VAL A 618 29.39 -29.31 28.60
N ILE A 619 29.43 -29.57 27.30
CA ILE A 619 28.83 -28.75 26.25
C ILE A 619 27.52 -29.39 25.78
N TYR A 620 26.40 -28.70 25.96
CA TYR A 620 25.06 -29.30 25.91
C TYR A 620 24.30 -29.04 24.59
N PHE A 621 24.48 -29.91 23.59
CA PHE A 621 23.83 -29.84 22.27
C PHE A 621 22.54 -30.67 22.15
N ILE A 622 21.95 -31.13 23.26
CA ILE A 622 20.73 -31.95 23.26
C ILE A 622 19.47 -31.23 23.76
N GLY A 623 19.47 -29.90 23.86
CA GLY A 623 18.29 -29.11 24.27
C GLY A 623 17.05 -29.28 23.37
N ASN A 624 17.27 -29.71 22.12
CA ASN A 624 16.18 -30.11 21.22
C ASN A 624 15.57 -31.48 21.53
N SER A 625 16.03 -32.14 22.59
CA SER A 625 15.56 -33.44 23.05
C SER A 625 15.13 -33.36 24.51
N LEU A 626 15.95 -32.71 25.35
CA LEU A 626 15.62 -32.38 26.74
C LEU A 626 16.33 -31.08 27.08
N GLY A 627 15.60 -30.05 27.48
CA GLY A 627 16.18 -28.80 27.94
C GLY A 627 16.78 -28.92 29.35
N PRO A 628 17.82 -28.12 29.69
CA PRO A 628 18.43 -28.14 31.01
C PRO A 628 17.48 -27.60 32.09
N CYS A 629 17.75 -27.97 33.34
CA CYS A 629 16.98 -27.51 34.50
C CYS A 629 17.25 -26.02 34.76
N ALA A 630 16.21 -25.24 35.03
CA ALA A 630 16.38 -23.85 35.48
C ALA A 630 16.90 -23.82 36.93
N VAL A 631 17.77 -22.86 37.27
CA VAL A 631 18.45 -22.78 38.58
C VAL A 631 17.48 -22.71 39.76
N ASN A 632 16.35 -22.01 39.60
CA ASN A 632 15.35 -21.82 40.64
C ASN A 632 14.33 -22.98 40.74
N THR A 633 14.45 -24.04 39.93
CA THR A 633 13.47 -25.16 39.91
C THR A 633 13.34 -25.83 41.28
N GLN A 634 14.45 -26.02 42.00
CA GLN A 634 14.45 -26.64 43.33
C GLN A 634 13.65 -25.82 44.36
N GLU A 635 13.80 -24.49 44.33
CA GLU A 635 13.04 -23.58 45.20
C GLU A 635 11.54 -23.63 44.87
N ILE A 636 11.17 -23.60 43.59
CA ILE A 636 9.77 -23.66 43.13
C ILE A 636 9.09 -24.94 43.62
N ILE A 637 9.76 -26.09 43.43
CA ILE A 637 9.26 -27.38 43.89
C ILE A 637 9.09 -27.39 45.41
N SER A 638 10.10 -26.92 46.15
CA SER A 638 10.08 -26.90 47.61
C SER A 638 8.91 -26.05 48.12
N LYS A 639 8.74 -24.85 47.55
CA LYS A 639 7.64 -23.93 47.87
C LYS A 639 6.27 -24.51 47.52
N PHE A 640 6.16 -25.21 46.39
CA PHE A 640 4.91 -25.86 46.01
C PHE A 640 4.50 -26.89 47.07
N ILE A 641 5.45 -27.71 47.54
CA ILE A 641 5.21 -28.72 48.57
C ILE A 641 4.81 -28.09 49.91
N THR A 642 5.53 -27.06 50.38
CA THR A 642 5.28 -26.46 51.70
C THR A 642 4.02 -25.59 51.73
N ASP A 643 3.78 -24.83 50.67
CA ASP A 643 2.80 -23.75 50.69
C ASP A 643 1.52 -24.10 49.94
N ASN A 644 1.62 -24.78 48.80
CA ASN A 644 0.49 -24.90 47.87
C ASN A 644 -0.20 -26.28 47.92
N TRP A 645 0.53 -27.35 48.24
CA TRP A 645 0.00 -28.72 48.21
C TRP A 645 -1.29 -28.88 49.04
N ILE A 646 -1.29 -28.35 50.27
CA ILE A 646 -2.44 -28.44 51.18
C ILE A 646 -3.31 -27.17 51.11
N LYS A 647 -2.71 -25.97 51.07
CA LYS A 647 -3.50 -24.72 51.17
C LYS A 647 -4.38 -24.48 49.93
N ASN A 648 -3.93 -24.90 48.75
CA ASN A 648 -4.70 -24.76 47.50
C ASN A 648 -5.45 -26.05 47.15
N SER A 649 -5.72 -26.91 48.14
CA SER A 649 -6.47 -28.16 47.96
C SER A 649 -7.93 -27.95 47.54
N SER A 650 -8.43 -26.71 47.54
CA SER A 650 -9.67 -26.38 46.82
C SER A 650 -9.42 -26.54 45.31
N SER A 651 -9.97 -27.61 44.76
CA SER A 651 -9.82 -28.09 43.38
C SER A 651 -10.05 -27.05 42.26
N ALA A 652 -10.72 -25.93 42.55
CA ALA A 652 -10.99 -24.85 41.60
C ALA A 652 -9.74 -24.09 41.13
N GLU A 653 -8.75 -23.82 41.98
CA GLU A 653 -7.55 -23.08 41.55
C GLU A 653 -6.65 -23.93 40.64
N PHE A 654 -6.42 -25.19 41.01
CA PHE A 654 -5.63 -26.13 40.23
C PHE A 654 -6.28 -26.45 38.87
N HIS A 655 -7.61 -26.52 38.81
CA HIS A 655 -8.32 -26.72 37.55
C HIS A 655 -8.07 -25.60 36.52
N GLN A 656 -7.79 -24.37 36.97
CA GLN A 656 -7.51 -23.24 36.09
C GLN A 656 -6.04 -23.15 35.65
N THR A 657 -5.12 -23.87 36.30
CA THR A 657 -3.68 -23.81 35.98
C THR A 657 -3.36 -24.19 34.52
N PRO A 658 -3.92 -25.27 33.94
CA PRO A 658 -3.74 -25.59 32.51
C PRO A 658 -4.04 -24.44 31.55
N LEU A 659 -5.08 -23.66 31.84
CA LEU A 659 -5.52 -22.50 31.04
C LEU A 659 -4.54 -21.34 31.21
N LYS A 660 -4.20 -20.99 32.45
CA LYS A 660 -3.28 -19.88 32.77
C LYS A 660 -1.89 -20.09 32.15
N VAL A 661 -1.33 -21.29 32.27
CA VAL A 661 -0.02 -21.62 31.68
C VAL A 661 -0.14 -21.70 30.15
N GLY A 662 -1.26 -22.21 29.64
CA GLY A 662 -1.58 -22.22 28.21
C GLY A 662 -1.59 -20.82 27.60
N GLU A 663 -2.18 -19.83 28.27
CA GLU A 663 -2.15 -18.43 27.82
C GLU A 663 -0.72 -17.87 27.73
N LYS A 664 0.18 -18.23 28.65
CA LYS A 664 1.58 -17.82 28.58
C LYS A 664 2.30 -18.43 27.37
N ILE A 665 2.06 -19.72 27.09
CA ILE A 665 2.58 -20.37 25.86
C ILE A 665 1.96 -19.73 24.62
N GLY A 666 0.67 -19.35 24.67
CA GLY A 666 -0.02 -18.65 23.59
C GLY A 666 0.71 -17.40 23.13
N LYS A 667 1.32 -16.64 24.04
CA LYS A 667 2.15 -15.46 23.72
C LYS A 667 3.42 -15.81 22.93
N ILE A 668 3.99 -17.01 23.10
CA ILE A 668 5.18 -17.47 22.38
C ILE A 668 4.84 -17.93 20.96
N ILE A 669 3.67 -18.53 20.79
CA ILE A 669 3.23 -19.12 19.51
C ILE A 669 2.27 -18.22 18.71
N GLY A 670 2.01 -17.00 19.17
CA GLY A 670 1.08 -16.07 18.52
C GLY A 670 -0.36 -16.60 18.45
N ALA A 671 -0.83 -17.20 19.54
CA ALA A 671 -2.22 -17.60 19.72
C ALA A 671 -3.00 -16.51 20.49
N GLU A 672 -4.31 -16.42 20.25
CA GLU A 672 -5.17 -15.55 21.06
C GLU A 672 -5.44 -16.13 22.45
N LYS A 673 -6.00 -15.28 23.33
CA LYS A 673 -6.56 -15.74 24.59
C LYS A 673 -7.63 -16.83 24.33
N ASP A 674 -7.68 -17.83 25.22
CA ASP A 674 -8.61 -18.96 25.17
C ASP A 674 -8.43 -19.89 23.96
N GLU A 675 -7.22 -19.99 23.41
CA GLU A 675 -6.91 -20.94 22.32
C GLU A 675 -5.88 -22.01 22.70
N THR A 676 -5.17 -21.85 23.81
CA THR A 676 -4.07 -22.75 24.22
C THR A 676 -4.24 -23.22 25.66
N ILE A 677 -3.98 -24.51 25.89
CA ILE A 677 -3.91 -25.15 27.22
C ILE A 677 -2.64 -26.00 27.33
N VAL A 678 -2.17 -26.25 28.55
CA VAL A 678 -1.13 -27.25 28.83
C VAL A 678 -1.77 -28.49 29.43
N CYS A 679 -1.60 -29.65 28.79
CA CYS A 679 -2.19 -30.90 29.22
C CYS A 679 -1.53 -32.10 28.53
N ASP A 680 -1.55 -33.23 29.23
CA ASP A 680 -1.18 -34.56 28.71
C ASP A 680 0.18 -34.58 27.98
N SER A 681 0.38 -35.51 27.05
CA SER A 681 1.57 -35.61 26.20
C SER A 681 1.24 -35.19 24.76
N THR A 682 2.28 -34.93 23.95
CA THR A 682 2.10 -34.59 22.52
C THR A 682 1.26 -35.66 21.82
N SER A 683 1.53 -36.95 22.09
CA SER A 683 0.83 -38.08 21.47
C SER A 683 -0.67 -38.09 21.79
N VAL A 684 -1.04 -37.84 23.05
CA VAL A 684 -2.46 -37.74 23.47
C VAL A 684 -3.12 -36.53 22.83
N ASN A 685 -2.41 -35.41 22.75
CA ASN A 685 -2.91 -34.18 22.14
C ASN A 685 -3.08 -34.30 20.61
N ILE A 686 -2.19 -35.03 19.91
CA ILE A 686 -2.38 -35.40 18.50
C ILE A 686 -3.64 -36.23 18.32
N PHE A 687 -3.86 -37.22 19.19
CA PHE A 687 -5.07 -38.05 19.13
C PHE A 687 -6.35 -37.21 19.27
N LYS A 688 -6.36 -36.26 20.22
CA LYS A 688 -7.47 -35.30 20.41
C LYS A 688 -7.67 -34.40 19.19
N ALA A 689 -6.60 -33.79 18.68
CA ALA A 689 -6.66 -32.90 17.51
C ALA A 689 -7.18 -33.65 16.28
N LEU A 690 -6.62 -34.82 15.99
CA LEU A 690 -6.98 -35.63 14.82
C LEU A 690 -8.42 -36.14 14.93
N GLY A 691 -8.82 -36.72 16.06
CA GLY A 691 -10.20 -37.18 16.26
C GLY A 691 -11.23 -36.05 16.14
N THR A 692 -10.89 -34.85 16.62
CA THR A 692 -11.74 -33.66 16.50
C THR A 692 -11.82 -33.17 15.05
N ALA A 693 -10.67 -33.06 14.36
CA ALA A 693 -10.60 -32.64 12.97
C ALA A 693 -11.37 -33.60 12.04
N LEU A 694 -11.25 -34.92 12.23
CA LEU A 694 -12.01 -35.92 11.49
C LEU A 694 -13.52 -35.76 11.70
N LYS A 695 -13.99 -35.55 12.94
CA LYS A 695 -15.42 -35.29 13.21
C LYS A 695 -15.92 -34.01 12.56
N ILE A 696 -15.14 -32.92 12.61
CA ILE A 696 -15.49 -31.66 11.93
C ILE A 696 -15.60 -31.87 10.42
N GLN A 697 -14.63 -32.57 9.83
CA GLN A 697 -14.64 -32.88 8.41
C GLN A 697 -15.78 -33.82 8.02
N LYS A 698 -16.16 -34.77 8.89
CA LYS A 698 -17.32 -35.63 8.65
C LYS A 698 -18.63 -34.84 8.57
N LEU A 699 -18.78 -33.78 9.38
CA LEU A 699 -19.95 -32.88 9.31
C LEU A 699 -19.97 -32.03 8.04
N LYS A 700 -18.80 -31.56 7.59
CA LYS A 700 -18.69 -30.64 6.45
C LYS A 700 -18.61 -31.37 5.10
N ASN A 701 -17.87 -32.46 5.05
CA ASN A 701 -17.44 -33.19 3.86
C ASN A 701 -17.38 -34.70 4.14
N PRO A 702 -18.54 -35.40 4.21
CA PRO A 702 -18.64 -36.77 4.70
C PRO A 702 -17.95 -37.82 3.81
N ASN A 703 -17.42 -37.47 2.64
CA ASN A 703 -16.75 -38.38 1.71
C ASN A 703 -15.21 -38.39 1.84
N ARG A 704 -14.61 -37.43 2.55
CA ARG A 704 -13.14 -37.36 2.71
C ARG A 704 -12.63 -38.47 3.62
N ARG A 705 -11.62 -39.21 3.17
CA ARG A 705 -11.10 -40.39 3.90
C ARG A 705 -9.58 -40.49 3.97
N VAL A 706 -8.83 -39.55 3.41
CA VAL A 706 -7.35 -39.61 3.44
C VAL A 706 -6.79 -38.75 4.58
N ILE A 707 -5.86 -39.30 5.37
CA ILE A 707 -5.03 -38.56 6.34
C ILE A 707 -3.61 -38.54 5.79
N LEU A 708 -3.07 -37.33 5.60
CA LEU A 708 -1.78 -37.14 4.96
C LEU A 708 -0.68 -36.81 5.98
N LEU A 709 0.47 -37.47 5.84
CA LEU A 709 1.65 -37.34 6.72
C LEU A 709 2.94 -37.19 5.89
N GLU A 710 3.98 -36.60 6.46
CA GLU A 710 5.33 -36.69 5.89
C GLU A 710 5.92 -38.11 6.14
N LYS A 711 6.65 -38.66 5.17
CA LYS A 711 7.28 -39.97 5.25
C LYS A 711 8.32 -40.06 6.37
N GLN A 712 9.05 -38.97 6.60
CA GLN A 712 10.08 -38.84 7.64
C GLN A 712 9.57 -38.15 8.90
N ASN A 713 8.24 -38.10 9.10
CA ASN A 713 7.65 -37.50 10.29
C ASN A 713 8.10 -38.21 11.58
N PHE A 714 7.93 -37.55 12.73
CA PHE A 714 8.27 -38.17 14.01
C PHE A 714 7.51 -39.49 14.20
N PRO A 715 8.17 -40.60 14.61
CA PRO A 715 7.52 -41.92 14.59
C PRO A 715 6.25 -42.01 15.45
N SER A 716 6.22 -41.35 16.61
CA SER A 716 5.06 -41.40 17.50
C SER A 716 3.81 -40.80 16.86
N ASP A 717 3.94 -39.74 16.06
CA ASP A 717 2.84 -39.09 15.36
C ASP A 717 2.19 -40.09 14.38
N ASN A 718 3.03 -40.80 13.63
CA ASN A 718 2.59 -41.87 12.73
C ASN A 718 1.91 -43.02 13.50
N TYR A 719 2.45 -43.43 14.66
CA TYR A 719 1.85 -44.50 15.46
C TYR A 719 0.47 -44.10 16.01
N ILE A 720 0.29 -42.84 16.42
CA ILE A 720 -1.01 -42.33 16.89
C ILE A 720 -2.03 -42.30 15.76
N VAL A 721 -1.63 -41.87 14.56
CA VAL A 721 -2.52 -41.90 13.38
C VAL A 721 -2.91 -43.34 13.03
N GLN A 722 -1.95 -44.26 13.01
CA GLN A 722 -2.21 -45.69 12.78
C GLN A 722 -3.16 -46.27 13.84
N GLY A 723 -2.92 -45.97 15.11
CA GLY A 723 -3.76 -46.41 16.22
C GLY A 723 -5.19 -45.89 16.10
N LEU A 724 -5.38 -44.61 15.79
CA LEU A 724 -6.70 -44.02 15.61
C LEU A 724 -7.42 -44.57 14.38
N VAL A 725 -6.72 -44.74 13.25
CA VAL A 725 -7.32 -45.33 12.02
C VAL A 725 -7.76 -46.77 12.28
N ASN A 726 -6.94 -47.56 12.99
CA ASN A 726 -7.31 -48.91 13.39
C ASN A 726 -8.53 -48.92 14.34
N PHE A 727 -8.57 -47.98 15.30
CA PHE A 727 -9.71 -47.81 16.21
C PHE A 727 -10.99 -47.41 15.46
N LEU A 728 -10.87 -46.64 14.39
CA LEU A 728 -11.96 -46.20 13.50
C LEU A 728 -12.09 -47.09 12.24
N SER A 729 -11.74 -48.37 12.32
CA SER A 729 -11.70 -49.28 11.16
C SER A 729 -13.00 -49.30 10.35
N ALA A 730 -14.17 -49.20 10.99
CA ALA A 730 -15.47 -49.12 10.32
C ALA A 730 -15.66 -47.85 9.44
N GLU A 731 -14.86 -46.80 9.63
CA GLU A 731 -14.95 -45.55 8.87
C GLU A 731 -14.08 -45.53 7.59
N ASN A 732 -13.21 -46.54 7.40
CA ASN A 732 -12.36 -46.71 6.21
C ASN A 732 -11.42 -45.51 5.88
N TYR A 733 -10.81 -44.89 6.90
CA TYR A 733 -9.75 -43.89 6.66
C TYR A 733 -8.47 -44.54 6.12
N LYS A 734 -7.79 -43.85 5.19
CA LYS A 734 -6.50 -44.24 4.62
C LYS A 734 -5.40 -43.29 5.07
N ILE A 735 -4.20 -43.82 5.28
CA ILE A 735 -3.00 -43.04 5.60
C ILE A 735 -2.16 -42.96 4.34
N GLU A 736 -1.90 -41.75 3.87
CA GLU A 736 -0.98 -41.48 2.77
C GLU A 736 0.24 -40.71 3.27
N LYS A 737 1.35 -40.84 2.55
CA LYS A 737 2.62 -40.22 2.91
C LYS A 737 3.26 -39.54 1.71
N PHE A 738 3.92 -38.41 1.96
CA PHE A 738 4.73 -37.70 0.97
C PHE A 738 6.18 -37.57 1.43
N GLU A 739 7.11 -37.46 0.48
CA GLU A 739 8.54 -37.33 0.75
C GLU A 739 8.99 -35.88 0.94
N ASP A 740 8.47 -34.97 0.12
CA ASP A 740 8.86 -33.56 0.15
C ASP A 740 7.72 -32.59 -0.20
N GLU A 741 8.03 -31.30 -0.15
CA GLU A 741 7.08 -30.21 -0.37
C GLU A 741 6.56 -30.16 -1.82
N LYS A 742 7.37 -30.56 -2.81
CA LYS A 742 6.94 -30.61 -4.21
C LYS A 742 5.96 -31.75 -4.45
N GLU A 743 6.15 -32.87 -3.76
CA GLU A 743 5.18 -33.96 -3.79
C GLU A 743 3.90 -33.56 -3.06
N LEU A 744 3.99 -32.91 -1.90
CA LEU A 744 2.84 -32.39 -1.16
C LEU A 744 1.96 -31.48 -2.04
N GLU A 745 2.56 -30.54 -2.77
CA GLU A 745 1.87 -29.67 -3.73
C GLU A 745 1.08 -30.46 -4.79
N LYS A 746 1.62 -31.59 -5.26
CA LYS A 746 1.01 -32.40 -6.32
C LYS A 746 -0.13 -33.27 -5.84
N ILE A 747 -0.04 -33.80 -4.62
CA ILE A 747 -1.00 -34.77 -4.09
C ILE A 747 -2.13 -34.10 -3.29
N LEU A 748 -1.94 -32.85 -2.86
CA LEU A 748 -2.99 -32.09 -2.19
C LEU A 748 -4.24 -32.00 -3.07
N SER A 749 -5.37 -32.41 -2.50
CA SER A 749 -6.62 -32.59 -3.22
C SER A 749 -7.81 -32.51 -2.29
N THR A 750 -9.01 -32.47 -2.86
CA THR A 750 -10.27 -32.45 -2.11
C THR A 750 -10.60 -33.78 -1.42
N GLU A 751 -9.87 -34.87 -1.68
CA GLU A 751 -10.05 -36.17 -1.02
C GLU A 751 -9.40 -36.24 0.36
N ILE A 752 -8.40 -35.37 0.59
CA ILE A 752 -7.65 -35.30 1.83
C ILE A 752 -8.52 -34.67 2.92
N THR A 753 -8.56 -35.33 4.07
CA THR A 753 -9.35 -34.97 5.23
C THR A 753 -8.56 -34.03 6.13
N VAL A 754 -7.36 -34.47 6.51
CA VAL A 754 -6.46 -33.79 7.46
C VAL A 754 -5.03 -33.97 7.00
N LEU A 755 -4.23 -32.90 7.09
CA LEU A 755 -2.77 -32.92 6.97
C LEU A 755 -2.16 -32.78 8.36
N LEU A 756 -1.33 -33.73 8.77
CA LEU A 756 -0.55 -33.64 10.01
C LEU A 756 0.94 -33.56 9.66
N LEU A 757 1.60 -32.51 10.15
CA LEU A 757 2.98 -32.20 9.77
C LEU A 757 3.77 -31.61 10.95
N SER A 758 4.99 -32.10 11.19
CA SER A 758 5.93 -31.39 12.07
C SER A 758 6.46 -30.14 11.38
N HIS A 759 6.36 -28.99 12.03
CA HIS A 759 6.79 -27.71 11.46
C HIS A 759 8.31 -27.66 11.23
N VAL A 760 9.09 -28.27 12.13
CA VAL A 760 10.52 -28.54 11.95
C VAL A 760 10.74 -30.04 11.98
N SER A 761 11.33 -30.59 10.93
CA SER A 761 11.70 -32.01 10.88
C SER A 761 12.66 -32.33 12.02
N TYR A 762 12.30 -33.30 12.87
CA TYR A 762 13.17 -33.77 13.94
C TYR A 762 14.47 -34.41 13.44
N ARG A 763 14.48 -34.83 12.17
CA ARG A 763 15.57 -35.59 11.55
C ARG A 763 16.53 -34.68 10.79
N THR A 764 16.02 -33.84 9.91
CA THR A 764 16.86 -33.00 9.03
C THR A 764 17.00 -31.58 9.54
N GLY A 765 16.15 -31.11 10.45
CA GLY A 765 16.10 -29.70 10.83
C GLY A 765 15.47 -28.81 9.75
N LYS A 766 14.88 -29.39 8.69
CA LYS A 766 14.10 -28.63 7.70
C LYS A 766 12.90 -27.96 8.36
N LEU A 767 12.74 -26.67 8.11
CA LEU A 767 11.61 -25.82 8.51
C LEU A 767 10.66 -25.66 7.32
N PHE A 768 9.37 -25.93 7.52
CA PHE A 768 8.33 -25.69 6.52
C PHE A 768 7.73 -24.29 6.69
N ASP A 769 7.33 -23.63 5.59
CA ASP A 769 6.57 -22.38 5.69
C ASP A 769 5.13 -22.67 6.13
N MET A 770 4.88 -22.50 7.43
CA MET A 770 3.59 -22.77 8.05
C MET A 770 2.43 -22.05 7.37
N LYS A 771 2.62 -20.81 6.94
CA LYS A 771 1.56 -19.97 6.37
C LYS A 771 1.22 -20.40 4.95
N ILE A 772 2.23 -20.70 4.14
CA ILE A 772 2.05 -21.20 2.77
C ILE A 772 1.38 -22.57 2.81
N ILE A 773 1.89 -23.51 3.59
CA ILE A 773 1.33 -24.87 3.66
C ILE A 773 -0.09 -24.87 4.24
N THR A 774 -0.36 -24.07 5.28
CA THR A 774 -1.71 -23.96 5.85
C THR A 774 -2.69 -23.40 4.83
N LYS A 775 -2.32 -22.33 4.12
CA LYS A 775 -3.15 -21.76 3.06
C LYS A 775 -3.40 -22.78 1.95
N MET A 776 -2.36 -23.48 1.50
CA MET A 776 -2.48 -24.47 0.43
C MET A 776 -3.42 -25.61 0.81
N ALA A 777 -3.33 -26.11 2.05
CA ALA A 777 -4.28 -27.11 2.57
C ALA A 777 -5.72 -26.56 2.58
N HIS A 778 -5.90 -25.32 3.04
CA HIS A 778 -7.22 -24.67 3.11
C HIS A 778 -7.86 -24.40 1.75
N ASP A 779 -7.07 -24.12 0.72
CA ASP A 779 -7.56 -23.92 -0.64
C ASP A 779 -8.25 -25.21 -1.19
N PHE A 780 -7.88 -26.39 -0.65
CA PHE A 780 -8.55 -27.67 -0.90
C PHE A 780 -9.53 -28.08 0.21
N GLY A 781 -9.81 -27.24 1.20
CA GLY A 781 -10.69 -27.54 2.34
C GLY A 781 -10.15 -28.60 3.31
N VAL A 782 -8.84 -28.86 3.30
CA VAL A 782 -8.15 -29.77 4.21
C VAL A 782 -7.89 -29.06 5.54
N LEU A 783 -8.12 -29.71 6.68
CA LEU A 783 -7.72 -29.17 7.99
C LEU A 783 -6.26 -29.54 8.30
N ILE A 784 -5.53 -28.65 8.97
CA ILE A 784 -4.11 -28.88 9.31
C ILE A 784 -3.87 -29.05 10.81
N ILE A 785 -2.97 -29.98 11.15
CA ILE A 785 -2.46 -30.19 12.51
C ILE A 785 -0.94 -30.01 12.45
N TRP A 786 -0.44 -28.98 13.14
CA TRP A 786 1.00 -28.75 13.25
C TRP A 786 1.57 -29.35 14.55
N ASP A 787 2.58 -30.20 14.41
CA ASP A 787 3.47 -30.55 15.52
C ASP A 787 4.61 -29.52 15.62
N LEU A 788 4.70 -28.86 16.78
CA LEU A 788 5.61 -27.77 17.09
C LEU A 788 6.73 -28.18 18.04
N CYS A 789 6.91 -29.48 18.30
CA CYS A 789 7.90 -30.00 19.24
C CYS A 789 9.35 -29.49 18.99
N HIS A 790 9.73 -29.30 17.73
CA HIS A 790 11.05 -28.77 17.34
C HIS A 790 11.03 -27.29 16.94
N SER A 791 9.92 -26.60 17.19
CA SER A 791 9.69 -25.23 16.75
C SER A 791 9.47 -24.27 17.91
N VAL A 792 8.62 -24.66 18.88
CA VAL A 792 8.25 -23.81 20.01
C VAL A 792 9.49 -23.44 20.84
N GLY A 793 9.72 -22.15 21.06
CA GLY A 793 10.91 -21.65 21.75
C GLY A 793 12.22 -21.75 20.93
N ALA A 794 12.17 -22.20 19.67
CA ALA A 794 13.33 -22.36 18.79
C ALA A 794 13.27 -21.44 17.56
N VAL A 795 12.08 -21.32 16.96
CA VAL A 795 11.82 -20.45 15.80
C VAL A 795 10.62 -19.56 16.09
N PRO A 796 10.51 -18.37 15.47
CA PRO A 796 9.31 -17.54 15.57
C PRO A 796 8.09 -18.28 15.00
N ILE A 797 6.95 -18.20 15.70
CA ILE A 797 5.69 -18.85 15.31
C ILE A 797 4.55 -17.85 15.53
N ASN A 798 3.61 -17.80 14.60
CA ASN A 798 2.35 -17.07 14.76
C ASN A 798 1.18 -17.89 14.20
N LEU A 799 0.49 -18.61 15.08
CA LEU A 799 -0.58 -19.53 14.71
C LEU A 799 -1.83 -18.82 14.21
N THR A 800 -2.22 -17.71 14.84
CA THR A 800 -3.39 -16.93 14.43
C THR A 800 -3.16 -16.29 13.06
N GLU A 801 -2.00 -15.68 12.82
CA GLU A 801 -1.67 -15.08 11.52
C GLU A 801 -1.54 -16.13 10.40
N SER A 802 -1.04 -17.32 10.74
CA SER A 802 -0.94 -18.45 9.80
C SER A 802 -2.26 -19.20 9.60
N ASN A 803 -3.33 -18.76 10.28
CA ASN A 803 -4.66 -19.36 10.22
C ASN A 803 -4.70 -20.85 10.60
N VAL A 804 -3.82 -21.32 11.48
CA VAL A 804 -3.72 -22.76 11.83
C VAL A 804 -5.02 -23.30 12.45
N ASP A 805 -5.41 -24.54 12.14
CA ASP A 805 -6.60 -25.17 12.73
C ASP A 805 -6.32 -25.76 14.12
N PHE A 806 -5.29 -26.61 14.21
CA PHE A 806 -4.83 -27.24 15.45
C PHE A 806 -3.30 -27.24 15.50
N ALA A 807 -2.75 -27.13 16.70
CA ALA A 807 -1.33 -27.34 16.92
C ALA A 807 -1.06 -28.00 18.26
N VAL A 808 0.04 -28.75 18.33
CA VAL A 808 0.49 -29.46 19.52
C VAL A 808 1.98 -29.23 19.67
N GLY A 809 2.50 -29.29 20.90
CA GLY A 809 3.95 -29.25 21.08
C GLY A 809 4.36 -29.62 22.48
N CYS A 810 5.62 -30.04 22.62
CA CYS A 810 6.19 -30.40 23.91
C CYS A 810 6.74 -29.19 24.65
N THR A 811 6.82 -29.29 25.97
CA THR A 811 7.45 -28.31 26.85
C THR A 811 8.84 -28.74 27.36
N TYR A 812 9.17 -30.04 27.25
CA TYR A 812 10.43 -30.57 27.78
C TYR A 812 11.69 -30.30 26.91
N LYS A 813 11.52 -29.83 25.65
CA LYS A 813 12.64 -29.55 24.72
C LYS A 813 13.16 -28.11 24.88
N TYR A 814 13.04 -27.27 23.85
CA TYR A 814 13.52 -25.88 23.83
C TYR A 814 12.83 -24.97 24.86
N LEU A 815 11.67 -25.37 25.38
CA LEU A 815 10.99 -24.68 26.48
C LEU A 815 11.59 -25.01 27.86
N ASN A 816 12.46 -26.02 27.96
CA ASN A 816 13.25 -26.36 29.15
C ASN A 816 12.41 -26.62 30.42
N CYS A 817 11.28 -27.32 30.28
CA CYS A 817 10.35 -27.57 31.40
C CYS A 817 10.63 -28.87 32.17
N GLY A 818 11.72 -29.58 31.87
CA GLY A 818 12.12 -30.81 32.56
C GLY A 818 11.54 -32.10 31.95
N PRO A 819 12.04 -33.26 32.39
CA PRO A 819 11.72 -34.56 31.79
C PRO A 819 10.26 -34.93 32.02
N GLY A 820 9.55 -35.29 30.94
CA GLY A 820 8.15 -35.72 31.02
C GLY A 820 7.15 -34.60 31.24
N ALA A 821 7.58 -33.33 31.20
CA ALA A 821 6.67 -32.19 31.35
C ALA A 821 5.52 -32.21 30.33
N PRO A 822 4.30 -31.78 30.73
CA PRO A 822 3.10 -31.90 29.92
C PRO A 822 3.21 -31.05 28.66
N ALA A 823 2.63 -31.54 27.56
CA ALA A 823 2.56 -30.85 26.28
C ALA A 823 1.55 -29.69 26.34
N PHE A 824 1.53 -28.87 25.29
CA PHE A 824 0.43 -27.93 25.05
C PHE A 824 -0.45 -28.37 23.88
N PHE A 825 -1.67 -27.88 23.89
CA PHE A 825 -2.68 -28.07 22.86
C PHE A 825 -3.25 -26.72 22.46
N TYR A 826 -3.22 -26.43 21.16
CA TYR A 826 -3.83 -25.26 20.53
C TYR A 826 -4.96 -25.70 19.61
N VAL A 827 -6.06 -24.96 19.63
CA VAL A 827 -7.11 -25.04 18.62
C VAL A 827 -7.69 -23.66 18.38
N ASN A 828 -7.83 -23.34 17.09
CA ASN A 828 -8.45 -22.10 16.67
C ASN A 828 -9.88 -21.99 17.18
N LYS A 829 -10.28 -20.80 17.65
CA LYS A 829 -11.66 -20.56 18.17
C LYS A 829 -12.77 -21.06 17.25
N ARG A 830 -12.58 -21.02 15.92
CA ARG A 830 -13.58 -21.48 14.94
C ARG A 830 -13.94 -22.96 15.04
N HIS A 831 -13.09 -23.78 15.66
CA HIS A 831 -13.29 -25.21 15.84
C HIS A 831 -13.68 -25.57 17.28
N GLN A 832 -13.70 -24.59 18.18
CA GLN A 832 -14.20 -24.77 19.54
C GLN A 832 -15.74 -24.85 19.53
N ASN A 833 -16.32 -25.63 20.43
CA ASN A 833 -17.77 -25.84 20.55
C ASN A 833 -18.48 -26.34 19.25
N VAL A 834 -17.75 -27.00 18.34
CA VAL A 834 -18.33 -27.59 17.11
C VAL A 834 -18.64 -29.08 17.28
N VAL A 835 -17.69 -29.84 17.82
CA VAL A 835 -17.80 -31.28 18.10
C VAL A 835 -17.09 -31.63 19.39
N TRP A 836 -17.44 -32.77 19.98
CA TRP A 836 -16.70 -33.32 21.12
C TRP A 836 -15.38 -33.93 20.67
N GLN A 837 -14.31 -33.58 21.39
CA GLN A 837 -13.04 -34.30 21.33
C GLN A 837 -13.19 -35.74 21.89
N PRO A 838 -12.38 -36.70 21.45
CA PRO A 838 -12.62 -38.13 21.68
C PRO A 838 -12.34 -38.62 23.12
N LEU A 839 -11.58 -37.87 23.92
CA LEU A 839 -11.18 -38.20 25.29
C LEU A 839 -11.86 -37.26 26.31
N ALA A 840 -13.21 -37.26 26.28
CA ALA A 840 -14.07 -36.42 27.12
C ALA A 840 -13.96 -36.77 28.61
N GLY A 841 -13.02 -36.13 29.30
CA GLY A 841 -12.80 -36.32 30.74
C GLY A 841 -13.35 -35.17 31.58
N TRP A 842 -13.40 -35.38 32.89
CA TRP A 842 -14.10 -34.49 33.83
C TRP A 842 -13.58 -33.05 33.83
N TYR A 843 -12.28 -32.81 33.61
CA TYR A 843 -11.73 -31.45 33.54
C TYR A 843 -12.21 -30.65 32.31
N GLY A 844 -12.64 -31.33 31.25
CA GLY A 844 -13.22 -30.71 30.06
C GLY A 844 -14.73 -30.52 30.12
N HIS A 845 -15.37 -30.85 31.24
CA HIS A 845 -16.79 -30.59 31.46
C HIS A 845 -17.04 -29.08 31.70
N GLU A 846 -18.21 -28.55 31.31
CA GLU A 846 -18.59 -27.14 31.54
C GLU A 846 -18.61 -26.79 33.04
N GLU A 847 -19.23 -27.66 33.85
CA GLU A 847 -19.32 -27.54 35.31
C GLU A 847 -18.65 -28.73 36.05
N PRO A 848 -17.30 -28.84 36.05
CA PRO A 848 -16.57 -30.06 36.43
C PRO A 848 -16.80 -30.49 37.89
N PHE A 849 -17.08 -29.53 38.78
CA PHE A 849 -17.32 -29.79 40.21
C PHE A 849 -18.76 -30.13 40.56
N LYS A 850 -19.71 -29.95 39.63
CA LYS A 850 -21.10 -30.38 39.84
C LYS A 850 -21.28 -31.89 39.63
N MET A 851 -20.30 -32.57 39.01
CA MET A 851 -20.30 -34.02 38.76
C MET A 851 -21.66 -34.54 38.25
N LYS A 852 -22.22 -33.86 37.24
CA LYS A 852 -23.45 -34.32 36.58
C LYS A 852 -23.22 -35.71 35.97
N SER A 853 -24.28 -36.51 35.89
CA SER A 853 -24.22 -37.86 35.31
C SER A 853 -23.92 -37.86 33.81
N ASN A 854 -24.45 -36.87 33.09
CA ASN A 854 -24.20 -36.69 31.65
C ASN A 854 -23.07 -35.69 31.43
N TYR A 855 -22.20 -36.00 30.47
CA TYR A 855 -21.12 -35.09 30.07
C TYR A 855 -21.65 -33.92 29.24
N GLU A 856 -21.38 -32.70 29.70
CA GLU A 856 -21.56 -31.47 28.96
C GLU A 856 -20.19 -30.84 28.70
N PRO A 857 -19.69 -30.76 27.45
CA PRO A 857 -18.39 -30.17 27.18
C PRO A 857 -18.39 -28.68 27.53
N ALA A 858 -17.25 -28.18 27.99
CA ALA A 858 -17.05 -26.76 28.11
C ALA A 858 -17.17 -26.06 26.73
N ARG A 859 -17.69 -24.84 26.69
CA ARG A 859 -17.86 -24.11 25.39
C ARG A 859 -16.61 -23.41 24.86
N ASN A 860 -15.49 -23.52 25.57
CA ASN A 860 -14.21 -22.91 25.23
C ASN A 860 -13.10 -23.99 25.15
N ILE A 861 -11.83 -23.57 25.06
CA ILE A 861 -10.66 -24.45 25.00
C ILE A 861 -10.60 -25.51 26.13
N GLN A 862 -11.24 -25.27 27.27
CA GLN A 862 -11.30 -26.20 28.39
C GLN A 862 -11.81 -27.58 27.97
N GLN A 863 -12.70 -27.70 26.96
CA GLN A 863 -13.24 -28.99 26.51
C GLN A 863 -12.17 -30.01 26.09
N PHE A 864 -10.96 -29.54 25.78
CA PHE A 864 -9.82 -30.36 25.39
C PHE A 864 -8.98 -30.88 26.57
N LEU A 865 -9.33 -30.51 27.80
CA LEU A 865 -8.83 -31.19 28.99
C LEU A 865 -9.50 -32.57 29.16
N THR A 866 -8.77 -33.50 29.78
CA THR A 866 -9.26 -34.87 30.03
C THR A 866 -9.28 -35.17 31.52
N GLY A 867 -8.15 -35.63 32.07
CA GLY A 867 -8.03 -35.97 33.48
C GLY A 867 -7.58 -34.79 34.34
N THR A 868 -7.38 -35.06 35.63
CA THR A 868 -6.72 -34.13 36.54
C THR A 868 -5.34 -33.75 35.99
N GLY A 869 -5.04 -32.46 35.93
CA GLY A 869 -3.81 -31.94 35.34
C GLY A 869 -2.58 -32.24 36.19
N GLU A 870 -1.41 -32.22 35.55
CA GLU A 870 -0.10 -32.41 36.19
C GLU A 870 0.37 -31.13 36.91
N ILE A 871 -0.37 -30.70 37.92
CA ILE A 871 -0.22 -29.38 38.57
C ILE A 871 1.20 -29.15 39.11
N PHE A 872 1.85 -30.20 39.62
CA PHE A 872 3.22 -30.12 40.09
C PHE A 872 4.18 -29.69 38.96
N HIS A 873 4.12 -30.35 37.79
CA HIS A 873 4.92 -29.96 36.62
C HIS A 873 4.53 -28.60 36.06
N MET A 874 3.26 -28.20 36.14
CA MET A 874 2.82 -26.90 35.64
C MET A 874 3.59 -25.73 36.28
N SER A 875 3.98 -25.84 37.55
CA SER A 875 4.79 -24.82 38.22
C SER A 875 6.18 -24.65 37.57
N ILE A 876 6.78 -25.75 37.12
CA ILE A 876 8.06 -25.76 36.41
C ILE A 876 7.88 -25.21 34.98
N VAL A 877 6.82 -25.66 34.29
CA VAL A 877 6.48 -25.16 32.96
C VAL A 877 6.33 -23.63 33.00
N GLU A 878 5.51 -23.14 33.92
CA GLU A 878 5.25 -21.70 34.08
C GLU A 878 6.54 -20.88 34.25
N ASN A 879 7.45 -21.34 35.10
CA ASN A 879 8.74 -20.69 35.33
C ASN A 879 9.63 -20.67 34.08
N SER A 880 9.79 -21.81 33.40
CA SER A 880 10.65 -21.85 32.20
C SER A 880 10.08 -20.99 31.07
N ILE A 881 8.75 -20.94 30.91
CA ILE A 881 8.09 -20.04 29.95
C ILE A 881 8.35 -18.56 30.27
N GLU A 882 8.39 -18.18 31.55
CA GLU A 882 8.72 -16.80 31.94
C GLU A 882 10.16 -16.41 31.60
N ILE A 883 11.11 -17.35 31.71
CA ILE A 883 12.50 -17.13 31.27
C ILE A 883 12.53 -16.86 29.76
N LEU A 884 11.81 -17.65 28.96
CA LEU A 884 11.76 -17.49 27.51
C LEU A 884 11.08 -16.19 27.07
N LEU A 885 9.98 -15.80 27.72
CA LEU A 885 9.29 -14.54 27.42
C LEU A 885 10.18 -13.31 27.65
N LYS A 886 11.20 -13.39 28.52
CA LYS A 886 12.18 -12.32 28.76
C LYS A 886 13.30 -12.28 27.72
N ALA A 887 13.60 -13.40 27.06
CA ALA A 887 14.75 -13.53 26.16
C ALA A 887 14.51 -12.97 24.74
N ASP A 888 13.25 -12.74 24.36
CA ASP A 888 12.81 -12.38 23.01
C ASP A 888 13.17 -13.45 21.94
N ILE A 889 12.15 -14.08 21.38
CA ILE A 889 12.31 -15.16 20.39
C ILE A 889 13.06 -14.69 19.13
N LYS A 890 13.00 -13.41 18.76
CA LYS A 890 13.72 -12.88 17.59
C LYS A 890 15.23 -12.88 17.83
N LYS A 891 15.66 -12.45 19.02
CA LYS A 891 17.07 -12.49 19.44
C LYS A 891 17.58 -13.93 19.50
N MET A 892 16.78 -14.82 20.08
CA MET A 892 17.09 -16.24 20.14
C MET A 892 17.25 -16.85 18.74
N ARG A 893 16.31 -16.58 17.83
CA ARG A 893 16.35 -17.09 16.45
C ARG A 893 17.63 -16.65 15.73
N LYS A 894 17.92 -15.37 15.82
CA LYS A 894 19.11 -14.76 15.22
C LYS A 894 20.41 -15.37 15.74
N LYS A 895 20.59 -15.48 17.06
CA LYS A 895 21.75 -16.16 17.65
C LYS A 895 21.84 -17.63 17.22
N SER A 896 20.71 -18.34 17.13
CA SER A 896 20.67 -19.73 16.69
C SER A 896 21.19 -19.92 15.26
N LEU A 897 20.80 -19.00 14.35
CA LEU A 897 21.29 -19.00 12.97
C LEU A 897 22.79 -18.71 12.89
N LEU A 898 23.30 -17.75 13.66
CA LEU A 898 24.72 -17.42 13.71
C LEU A 898 25.57 -18.59 14.24
N LEU A 899 25.14 -19.21 15.35
CA LEU A 899 25.77 -20.42 15.90
C LEU A 899 25.78 -21.55 14.86
N GLY A 900 24.66 -21.73 14.15
CA GLY A 900 24.54 -22.73 13.10
C GLY A 900 25.46 -22.49 11.91
N ASP A 901 25.54 -21.25 11.40
CA ASP A 901 26.41 -20.90 10.27
C ASP A 901 27.89 -21.10 10.63
N LEU A 902 28.30 -20.67 11.83
CA LEU A 902 29.65 -20.88 12.34
C LEU A 902 29.99 -22.38 12.45
N PHE A 903 29.07 -23.18 12.99
CA PHE A 903 29.25 -24.63 13.14
C PHE A 903 29.38 -25.33 11.78
N ILE A 904 28.52 -24.96 10.81
CA ILE A 904 28.56 -25.50 9.44
C ILE A 904 29.87 -25.13 8.76
N ASN A 905 30.27 -23.86 8.81
CA ASN A 905 31.47 -23.39 8.13
C ASN A 905 32.74 -24.08 8.68
N LEU A 906 32.89 -24.15 10.00
CA LEU A 906 34.05 -24.81 10.63
C LEU A 906 34.09 -26.32 10.34
N LEU A 907 32.94 -27.02 10.38
CA LEU A 907 32.91 -28.45 10.06
C LEU A 907 33.18 -28.71 8.58
N ASN A 908 32.64 -27.89 7.67
CA ASN A 908 32.93 -28.03 6.24
C ASN A 908 34.42 -27.85 5.95
N GLU A 909 35.10 -26.94 6.66
CA GLU A 909 36.53 -26.72 6.54
C GLU A 909 37.36 -27.90 7.08
N LYS A 910 36.99 -28.43 8.27
CA LYS A 910 37.84 -29.40 9.01
C LYS A 910 37.44 -30.87 8.85
N CYS A 911 36.21 -31.16 8.41
CA CYS A 911 35.58 -32.49 8.44
C CYS A 911 34.72 -32.73 7.18
N SER A 912 35.33 -32.78 6.00
CA SER A 912 34.59 -32.92 4.73
C SER A 912 33.82 -34.24 4.57
N SER A 913 34.08 -35.25 5.40
CA SER A 913 33.34 -36.53 5.41
C SER A 913 31.95 -36.42 6.06
N LEU A 914 31.67 -35.39 6.85
CA LEU A 914 30.36 -35.15 7.45
C LEU A 914 29.44 -34.45 6.45
N LYS A 915 28.42 -35.15 5.97
CA LYS A 915 27.49 -34.60 4.98
C LYS A 915 26.33 -33.89 5.67
N LEU A 916 26.23 -32.58 5.49
CA LEU A 916 25.10 -31.79 6.02
C LEU A 916 23.76 -32.23 5.37
N LEU A 917 22.78 -32.57 6.21
CA LEU A 917 21.40 -32.85 5.79
C LEU A 917 20.47 -31.65 5.98
N THR A 918 20.80 -30.76 6.91
CA THR A 918 20.01 -29.56 7.18
C THR A 918 20.15 -28.55 6.06
N PRO A 919 19.05 -27.93 5.58
CA PRO A 919 19.13 -26.87 4.56
C PRO A 919 20.07 -25.73 4.97
N LEU A 920 20.76 -25.13 4.01
CA LEU A 920 21.62 -23.97 4.26
C LEU A 920 20.80 -22.69 4.43
N GLU A 921 19.70 -22.62 3.68
CA GLU A 921 18.81 -21.47 3.64
C GLU A 921 18.12 -21.26 5.00
N HIS A 922 18.24 -20.06 5.56
CA HIS A 922 17.79 -19.76 6.92
C HIS A 922 16.28 -19.95 7.08
N GLU A 923 15.51 -19.55 6.07
CA GLU A 923 14.05 -19.68 6.02
C GLU A 923 13.58 -21.15 5.96
N LYS A 924 14.46 -22.08 5.59
CA LYS A 924 14.21 -23.53 5.56
C LYS A 924 14.90 -24.29 6.68
N ARG A 925 15.52 -23.59 7.63
CA ARG A 925 16.34 -24.19 8.69
C ARG A 925 15.78 -23.91 10.08
N GLY A 926 15.59 -24.98 10.86
CA GLY A 926 15.22 -24.91 12.28
C GLY A 926 16.38 -24.50 13.19
N SER A 927 16.38 -24.99 14.43
CA SER A 927 17.38 -24.67 15.47
C SER A 927 18.23 -25.89 15.85
N HIS A 928 18.40 -26.83 14.93
CA HIS A 928 19.38 -27.90 15.06
C HIS A 928 19.95 -28.25 13.70
N LEU A 929 21.15 -28.81 13.72
CA LEU A 929 21.86 -29.26 12.54
C LEU A 929 22.04 -30.77 12.58
N SER A 930 21.87 -31.40 11.41
CA SER A 930 22.00 -32.84 11.23
C SER A 930 23.04 -33.13 10.16
N PHE A 931 23.97 -34.01 10.50
CA PHE A 931 25.05 -34.47 9.63
C PHE A 931 24.98 -35.99 9.48
N GLU A 932 25.10 -36.47 8.24
CA GLU A 932 25.14 -37.86 7.88
C GLU A 932 26.59 -38.38 7.84
N HIS A 933 26.83 -39.55 8.44
CA HIS A 933 28.11 -40.24 8.37
C HIS A 933 27.92 -41.75 8.59
N GLU A 934 28.62 -42.59 7.82
CA GLU A 934 28.53 -44.05 7.94
C GLU A 934 28.77 -44.55 9.37
N ASN A 935 29.80 -43.99 10.03
CA ASN A 935 30.16 -44.30 11.42
C ASN A 935 29.53 -43.36 12.48
N ALA A 936 28.40 -42.70 12.17
CA ALA A 936 27.80 -41.69 13.06
C ALA A 936 27.54 -42.18 14.50
N TYR A 937 27.18 -43.45 14.69
CA TYR A 937 26.96 -44.00 16.04
C TYR A 937 28.25 -43.97 16.88
N ASN A 938 29.33 -44.54 16.36
CA ASN A 938 30.64 -44.59 17.01
C ASN A 938 31.19 -43.19 17.28
N ILE A 939 31.05 -42.28 16.32
CA ILE A 939 31.42 -40.87 16.49
C ILE A 939 30.60 -40.24 17.62
N SER A 940 29.29 -40.46 17.68
CA SER A 940 28.44 -39.93 18.75
C SER A 940 28.85 -40.43 20.13
N VAL A 941 29.22 -41.71 20.26
CA VAL A 941 29.70 -42.29 21.53
C VAL A 941 30.97 -41.56 21.99
N MET A 942 31.91 -41.32 21.07
CA MET A 942 33.17 -40.66 21.38
C MET A 942 33.03 -39.16 21.70
N ILE A 943 32.15 -38.47 20.99
CA ILE A 943 31.80 -37.07 21.27
C ILE A 943 31.21 -36.95 22.69
N ASN A 944 30.26 -37.83 23.05
CA ASN A 944 29.68 -37.86 24.40
C ASN A 944 30.73 -38.17 25.48
N LYS A 945 31.65 -39.11 25.23
CA LYS A 945 32.74 -39.43 26.17
C LYS A 945 33.68 -38.24 26.44
N ARG A 946 33.75 -37.29 25.51
CA ARG A 946 34.55 -36.05 25.63
C ARG A 946 33.74 -34.85 26.14
N GLY A 947 32.60 -35.09 26.78
CA GLY A 947 31.81 -34.03 27.42
C GLY A 947 30.91 -33.24 26.48
N ILE A 948 30.77 -33.62 25.21
CA ILE A 948 29.84 -32.97 24.28
C ILE A 948 28.57 -33.81 24.21
N CYS A 949 27.47 -33.33 24.80
CA CYS A 949 26.19 -34.02 24.71
C CYS A 949 25.58 -33.79 23.32
N GLY A 950 25.79 -34.73 22.40
CA GLY A 950 25.15 -34.80 21.10
C GLY A 950 24.05 -35.88 21.05
N ASN A 951 23.29 -35.94 19.97
CA ASN A 951 22.27 -36.98 19.79
C ASN A 951 22.43 -37.71 18.45
N PHE A 952 22.26 -39.04 18.47
CA PHE A 952 22.31 -39.90 17.29
C PHE A 952 20.90 -40.26 16.82
N ARG A 953 20.68 -40.27 15.50
CA ARG A 953 19.43 -40.73 14.88
C ARG A 953 19.72 -41.80 13.83
N PHE A 954 19.06 -42.94 13.97
CA PHE A 954 19.23 -44.06 13.06
C PHE A 954 18.88 -43.68 11.60
N PRO A 955 19.57 -44.25 10.60
CA PRO A 955 20.68 -45.20 10.77
C PRO A 955 22.04 -44.53 10.99
N ASN A 956 22.22 -43.25 10.65
CA ASN A 956 23.54 -42.68 10.40
C ASN A 956 23.63 -41.15 10.58
N ILE A 957 22.83 -40.55 11.48
CA ILE A 957 22.77 -39.08 11.66
C ILE A 957 23.29 -38.65 13.02
N LEU A 958 24.22 -37.70 13.02
CA LEU A 958 24.63 -36.89 14.18
C LEU A 958 23.80 -35.59 14.21
N ARG A 959 23.23 -35.24 15.36
CA ARG A 959 22.35 -34.09 15.51
C ARG A 959 22.77 -33.20 16.68
N PHE A 960 22.88 -31.90 16.40
CA PHE A 960 23.37 -30.88 17.34
C PHE A 960 22.37 -29.72 17.43
N ALA A 961 21.88 -29.40 18.63
CA ALA A 961 20.93 -28.31 18.87
C ALA A 961 21.64 -26.95 19.05
N MET A 962 21.17 -25.92 18.35
CA MET A 962 21.70 -24.55 18.42
C MET A 962 20.88 -23.70 19.40
N THR A 963 20.98 -24.04 20.69
CA THR A 963 20.14 -23.50 21.77
C THR A 963 20.68 -22.18 22.34
N SER A 964 20.17 -21.08 21.81
CA SER A 964 20.67 -19.71 22.03
C SER A 964 20.75 -19.23 23.48
N LEU A 965 19.91 -19.74 24.38
CA LEU A 965 19.84 -19.25 25.76
C LEU A 965 21.05 -19.62 26.61
N TYR A 966 21.75 -20.71 26.26
CA TYR A 966 22.84 -21.21 27.07
C TYR A 966 24.03 -21.70 26.26
N LEU A 967 23.92 -21.91 24.95
CA LEU A 967 25.10 -22.21 24.13
C LEU A 967 25.88 -20.92 23.84
N ARG A 968 27.20 -20.99 24.01
CA ARG A 968 28.14 -19.91 23.73
C ARG A 968 28.72 -20.05 22.32
N PHE A 969 29.28 -18.98 21.79
CA PHE A 969 30.07 -19.02 20.56
C PHE A 969 31.32 -19.88 20.76
N VAL A 970 32.06 -19.76 21.87
CA VAL A 970 33.24 -20.60 22.12
C VAL A 970 32.91 -22.10 22.18
N ASP A 971 31.69 -22.45 22.60
CA ASP A 971 31.22 -23.84 22.63
C ASP A 971 31.16 -24.45 21.20
N ILE A 972 30.93 -23.63 20.16
CA ILE A 972 30.97 -24.05 18.74
C ILE A 972 32.40 -24.42 18.36
N TRP A 973 33.38 -23.56 18.64
CA TRP A 973 34.78 -23.81 18.32
C TRP A 973 35.28 -25.10 19.00
N ASP A 974 35.11 -25.18 20.32
CA ASP A 974 35.60 -26.30 21.12
C ASP A 974 34.98 -27.64 20.67
N THR A 975 33.70 -27.61 20.28
CA THR A 975 33.01 -28.80 19.75
C THR A 975 33.55 -29.22 18.39
N VAL A 976 33.77 -28.28 17.48
CA VAL A 976 34.29 -28.61 16.14
C VAL A 976 35.72 -29.14 16.21
N GLU A 977 36.57 -28.63 17.11
CA GLU A 977 37.90 -29.19 17.33
C GLU A 977 37.85 -30.65 17.77
N ILE A 978 36.96 -30.97 18.72
CA ILE A 978 36.80 -32.34 19.22
C ILE A 978 36.25 -33.27 18.13
N ILE A 979 35.25 -32.81 17.37
CA ILE A 979 34.70 -33.58 16.24
C ILE A 979 35.78 -33.82 15.19
N SER A 980 36.55 -32.80 14.85
CA SER A 980 37.66 -32.88 13.88
C SER A 980 38.70 -33.90 14.30
N ASP A 981 39.14 -33.90 15.55
CA ASP A 981 40.07 -34.92 16.04
C ASP A 981 39.47 -36.33 15.94
N ILE A 982 38.21 -36.52 16.36
CA ILE A 982 37.55 -37.84 16.32
C ILE A 982 37.41 -38.35 14.88
N VAL A 983 36.98 -37.49 13.95
CA VAL A 983 36.70 -37.87 12.56
C VAL A 983 38.00 -38.11 11.80
N ASN A 984 39.00 -37.23 11.96
CA ASN A 984 40.26 -37.35 11.22
C ASN A 984 41.13 -38.50 11.76
N ASN A 985 40.99 -38.88 13.03
CA ASN A 985 41.69 -40.01 13.65
C ASN A 985 40.75 -41.20 13.94
N PHE A 986 39.68 -41.37 13.15
CA PHE A 986 38.58 -42.28 13.46
C PHE A 986 39.01 -43.74 13.68
N GLU A 987 39.98 -44.27 12.94
CA GLU A 987 40.45 -45.65 13.10
C GLU A 987 41.03 -45.95 14.50
N ILE A 988 41.61 -44.95 15.16
CA ILE A 988 42.09 -45.07 16.54
C ILE A 988 40.91 -45.17 17.51
N TYR A 989 39.87 -44.36 17.27
CA TYR A 989 38.71 -44.27 18.14
C TYR A 989 37.67 -45.36 17.90
N LYS A 990 37.63 -45.95 16.71
CA LYS A 990 36.70 -47.03 16.34
C LYS A 990 36.78 -48.21 17.31
N ASN A 991 37.99 -48.68 17.58
CA ASN A 991 38.25 -49.77 18.52
C ASN A 991 37.85 -49.44 19.97
N LEU A 992 37.85 -48.15 20.33
CA LEU A 992 37.45 -47.69 21.66
C LEU A 992 35.93 -47.54 21.76
N ALA A 993 35.28 -47.10 20.69
CA ALA A 993 33.84 -46.97 20.59
C ALA A 993 33.16 -48.33 20.59
N GLU A 994 33.70 -49.33 19.89
CA GLU A 994 33.14 -50.71 19.84
C GLU A 994 33.24 -51.45 21.20
N LYS A 995 34.12 -51.01 22.10
CA LYS A 995 34.26 -51.57 23.46
C LYS A 995 33.33 -50.93 24.49
N LEU A 996 32.74 -49.78 24.16
CA LEU A 996 31.81 -49.02 25.00
C LEU A 996 30.38 -49.32 24.60
#